data_AF-A0A9W3A4M0-F1
#
_entry.id   AF-A0A9W3A4M0-F1
#
_cell.length_a   1.000
_cell.length_b   1.000
_cell.length_c   1.000
_cell.angle_alpha   90.00
_cell.angle_beta   90.00
_cell.angle_gamma   90.00
#
_symmetry.space_group_name_H-M   'P 1'
#
loop_
_entity.id
_entity.type
_entity.pdbx_description
1 polymer ?
#
loop_
_entity_poly.entity_id
_entity_poly.type
_entity_poly.pdbx_seq_one_letter_code
_entity_poly.pdbx_strand_id
1 'polypeptide(L)'
;MSDSVFKDVESAPPIQVFQLTKLFLDSTDPNKVNLGVGAYRTEEGKPWVLPVVRAAELQMASDETLNHEYLPVAGLPDFRTAATRILLGQGHKVLAEGKVESFQALGGTGALRLGAAFLKNVMKFSTVYISDPTWENHRGVFQAAGFNDIKLYRYWDNETRGLNFAGMCEDLSNAPANAVVILHGVAHNPTGIDPTREQWRQIAQICKEKNLFVFVDCAYQGFASGSLEEDAWASRYLADQDIDMFVAQSFSKNFGLYNERVGNLVVISKDPKKLTEIRSQMEIQIRVVWSNPPNHGARIVTTVLNNTAFFEEWKGQILTMANRIKKMRQELLDNLKKLGTPGNWDHITKQIGMFSYTGLTEKQVEYLKSKSIYLLSSGRISMCGLTSKNVAYVAKTMDEAIRAYPRDESFSFVEFARQKLNPPEQGYNVVKTSVIIDGALEREMGENEFKLKDTESSESFIKIKMLGVLSSTSTPEAESKQCVTLDEEAEDGENVDLGEVQNILSIDTQAGTLRTSVKTFKTRSIQTVASDKVEPDTYKNRAIPARFEGTMMTPVYFDGIMITPEKLDVMLTEASKKGDNFSLPIKLQGGMLSTAFKAMSQTDKGDEPVPVKFHGKLQGLLEPNKDGQSVPVTFDGNMRKLE
;
A
#
# COMPACT_ATOMS: atom_id res chain seq x y z
N MET A 1 -49.34 7.31 1.18
CA MET A 1 -48.53 6.59 2.19
C MET A 1 -47.26 7.39 2.38
N SER A 2 -46.75 7.55 3.60
CA SER A 2 -45.41 8.13 3.78
C SER A 2 -44.38 7.18 3.17
N ASP A 3 -43.36 7.71 2.50
CA ASP A 3 -42.24 6.92 2.02
C ASP A 3 -41.58 6.14 3.17
N SER A 4 -40.93 5.02 2.83
CA SER A 4 -40.09 4.30 3.79
C SER A 4 -39.00 5.22 4.34
N VAL A 5 -38.76 5.17 5.65
CA VAL A 5 -37.62 5.84 6.29
C VAL A 5 -36.26 5.34 5.77
N PHE A 6 -36.24 4.18 5.10
CA PHE A 6 -35.04 3.57 4.52
C PHE A 6 -34.84 3.89 3.03
N LYS A 7 -35.64 4.79 2.44
CA LYS A 7 -35.61 5.05 0.99
C LYS A 7 -34.24 5.52 0.46
N ASP A 8 -33.46 6.16 1.33
CA ASP A 8 -32.14 6.72 1.00
C ASP A 8 -30.96 5.83 1.48
N VAL A 9 -31.24 4.58 1.91
CA VAL A 9 -30.17 3.64 2.30
C VAL A 9 -29.49 3.09 1.05
N GLU A 10 -28.26 3.53 0.81
CA GLU A 10 -27.44 3.06 -0.30
C GLU A 10 -26.82 1.68 -0.04
N SER A 11 -26.55 0.94 -1.12
CA SER A 11 -25.83 -0.33 -1.04
C SER A 11 -24.37 -0.10 -0.66
N ALA A 12 -23.93 -0.71 0.44
CA ALA A 12 -22.52 -0.70 0.81
C ALA A 12 -21.66 -1.45 -0.23
N PRO A 13 -20.41 -1.01 -0.49
CA PRO A 13 -19.48 -1.77 -1.32
C PRO A 13 -19.30 -3.21 -0.80
N PRO A 14 -19.21 -4.21 -1.68
CA PRO A 14 -19.02 -5.59 -1.25
C PRO A 14 -17.63 -5.76 -0.63
N ILE A 15 -17.57 -6.51 0.47
CA ILE A 15 -16.30 -6.91 1.06
C ILE A 15 -15.62 -7.91 0.11
N GLN A 16 -14.47 -7.53 -0.45
CA GLN A 16 -13.83 -8.21 -1.59
C GLN A 16 -13.62 -9.72 -1.35
N VAL A 17 -13.16 -10.12 -0.16
CA VAL A 17 -12.90 -11.54 0.16
C VAL A 17 -14.17 -12.40 0.15
N PHE A 18 -15.31 -11.85 0.58
CA PHE A 18 -16.58 -12.59 0.58
C PHE A 18 -17.19 -12.62 -0.83
N GLN A 19 -17.03 -11.54 -1.59
CA GLN A 19 -17.43 -11.52 -3.00
C GLN A 19 -16.67 -12.57 -3.82
N LEU A 20 -15.35 -12.69 -3.63
CA LEU A 20 -14.54 -13.73 -4.29
C LEU A 20 -14.98 -15.15 -3.91
N THR A 21 -15.36 -15.35 -2.65
CA THR A 21 -15.88 -16.65 -2.20
C THR A 21 -17.19 -16.98 -2.91
N LYS A 22 -18.08 -15.99 -3.05
CA LYS A 22 -19.32 -16.16 -3.81
C LYS A 22 -19.05 -16.50 -5.27
N LEU A 23 -18.18 -15.76 -5.95
CA LEU A 23 -17.79 -16.04 -7.34
C LEU A 23 -17.22 -17.46 -7.51
N PHE A 24 -16.37 -17.90 -6.57
CA PHE A 24 -15.88 -19.27 -6.55
C PHE A 24 -17.00 -20.31 -6.37
N LEU A 25 -17.96 -20.07 -5.49
CA LEU A 25 -19.07 -21.00 -5.27
C LEU A 25 -19.98 -21.09 -6.50
N ASP A 26 -20.28 -19.95 -7.12
CA ASP A 26 -21.15 -19.82 -8.30
C ASP A 26 -20.51 -20.39 -9.58
N SER A 27 -19.18 -20.47 -9.65
CA SER A 27 -18.44 -21.07 -10.77
C SER A 27 -18.77 -22.56 -10.96
N THR A 28 -19.10 -22.95 -12.18
CA THR A 28 -19.37 -24.36 -12.57
C THR A 28 -18.15 -25.10 -13.13
N ASP A 29 -17.04 -24.38 -13.37
CA ASP A 29 -15.78 -24.97 -13.85
C ASP A 29 -15.24 -26.01 -12.84
N PRO A 30 -15.02 -27.28 -13.25
CA PRO A 30 -14.48 -28.32 -12.38
C PRO A 30 -13.05 -28.05 -11.89
N ASN A 31 -12.30 -27.18 -12.58
CA ASN A 31 -10.92 -26.82 -12.25
C ASN A 31 -10.83 -25.54 -11.40
N LYS A 32 -11.96 -25.02 -10.89
CA LYS A 32 -11.96 -23.80 -10.08
C LYS A 32 -11.07 -23.91 -8.84
N VAL A 33 -10.32 -22.85 -8.53
CA VAL A 33 -9.42 -22.78 -7.37
C VAL A 33 -9.71 -21.52 -6.56
N ASN A 34 -9.91 -21.69 -5.24
CA ASN A 34 -10.07 -20.58 -4.32
C ASN A 34 -8.75 -20.27 -3.61
N LEU A 35 -8.07 -19.21 -4.04
CA LEU A 35 -6.89 -18.64 -3.40
C LEU A 35 -7.21 -17.35 -2.63
N GLY A 36 -8.49 -17.00 -2.48
CA GLY A 36 -8.93 -15.79 -1.78
C GLY A 36 -9.08 -15.98 -0.27
N VAL A 37 -9.70 -17.08 0.16
CA VAL A 37 -10.12 -17.27 1.56
C VAL A 37 -8.93 -17.55 2.51
N GLY A 38 -8.88 -16.80 3.61
CA GLY A 38 -7.89 -16.94 4.68
C GLY A 38 -8.22 -18.00 5.72
N ALA A 39 -8.48 -19.23 5.28
CA ALA A 39 -8.75 -20.37 6.16
C ALA A 39 -8.08 -21.63 5.64
N TYR A 40 -7.55 -22.44 6.56
CA TYR A 40 -6.85 -23.68 6.25
C TYR A 40 -7.77 -24.69 5.53
N ARG A 41 -7.17 -25.49 4.63
CA ARG A 41 -7.85 -26.57 3.91
C ARG A 41 -6.99 -27.83 3.88
N THR A 42 -7.64 -28.98 3.79
CA THR A 42 -7.01 -30.29 3.57
C THR A 42 -6.48 -30.44 2.15
N GLU A 43 -5.82 -31.56 1.84
CA GLU A 43 -5.29 -31.88 0.51
C GLU A 43 -6.39 -32.02 -0.54
N GLU A 44 -7.60 -32.31 -0.10
CA GLU A 44 -8.82 -32.35 -0.90
C GLU A 44 -9.49 -30.98 -1.04
N GLY A 45 -8.89 -29.91 -0.49
CA GLY A 45 -9.43 -28.55 -0.53
C GLY A 45 -10.62 -28.33 0.42
N LYS A 46 -10.84 -29.20 1.41
CA LYS A 46 -11.97 -29.12 2.36
C LYS A 46 -11.57 -28.41 3.66
N PRO A 47 -12.52 -27.77 4.39
CA PRO A 47 -12.26 -27.32 5.76
C PRO A 47 -11.77 -28.47 6.65
N TRP A 48 -10.82 -28.19 7.54
CA TRP A 48 -10.30 -29.17 8.49
C TRP A 48 -10.69 -28.78 9.91
N VAL A 49 -11.55 -29.58 10.53
CA VAL A 49 -11.81 -29.52 11.98
C VAL A 49 -10.72 -30.34 12.65
N LEU A 50 -9.94 -29.70 13.53
CA LEU A 50 -8.85 -30.34 14.24
C LEU A 50 -9.41 -31.51 15.09
N PRO A 51 -8.83 -32.72 15.01
CA PRO A 51 -9.29 -33.85 15.81
C PRO A 51 -9.38 -33.56 17.32
N VAL A 52 -8.43 -32.79 17.86
CA VAL A 52 -8.42 -32.40 19.28
C VAL A 52 -9.58 -31.47 19.64
N VAL A 53 -9.98 -30.60 18.72
CA VAL A 53 -11.15 -29.73 18.89
C VAL A 53 -12.42 -30.56 18.93
N ARG A 54 -12.57 -31.52 18.01
CA ARG A 54 -13.71 -32.43 18.00
C ARG A 54 -13.78 -33.27 19.28
N ALA A 55 -12.63 -33.73 19.80
CA ALA A 55 -12.56 -34.45 21.05
C ALA A 55 -13.03 -33.59 22.23
N ALA A 56 -12.58 -32.33 22.30
CA ALA A 56 -13.02 -31.38 23.32
C ALA A 56 -14.53 -31.08 23.21
N GLU A 57 -15.08 -30.93 22.01
CA GLU A 57 -16.52 -30.74 21.79
C GLU A 57 -17.35 -31.94 22.27
N LEU A 58 -16.91 -33.17 21.98
CA LEU A 58 -17.58 -34.39 22.44
C LEU A 58 -17.54 -34.51 23.98
N GLN A 59 -16.42 -34.14 24.60
CA GLN A 59 -16.30 -34.10 26.06
C GLN A 59 -17.27 -33.08 26.65
N MET A 60 -17.33 -31.87 26.08
CA MET A 60 -18.25 -30.82 26.52
C MET A 60 -19.72 -31.23 26.36
N ALA A 61 -20.07 -31.88 25.26
CA ALA A 61 -21.45 -32.34 25.02
C ALA A 61 -21.89 -33.43 25.99
N SER A 62 -20.94 -34.16 26.59
CA SER A 62 -21.21 -35.27 27.52
C SER A 62 -21.13 -34.86 29.00
N ASP A 63 -20.73 -33.62 29.30
CA ASP A 63 -20.53 -33.15 30.66
C ASP A 63 -21.80 -32.46 31.19
N GLU A 64 -22.55 -33.18 32.02
CA GLU A 64 -23.81 -32.71 32.63
C GLU A 64 -23.62 -31.54 33.62
N THR A 65 -22.38 -31.24 34.03
CA THR A 65 -22.10 -30.10 34.92
C THR A 65 -21.99 -28.77 34.17
N LEU A 66 -21.82 -28.83 32.84
CA LEU A 66 -21.71 -27.63 32.02
C LEU A 66 -23.08 -26.98 31.81
N ASN A 67 -23.13 -25.67 32.05
CA ASN A 67 -24.29 -24.82 31.77
C ASN A 67 -23.95 -23.71 30.74
N HIS A 68 -24.98 -22.93 30.41
CA HIS A 68 -24.93 -21.81 29.46
C HIS A 68 -25.11 -20.45 30.16
N GLU A 69 -24.70 -20.35 31.44
CA GLU A 69 -24.75 -19.09 32.17
C GLU A 69 -23.79 -18.05 31.59
N TYR A 70 -24.07 -16.78 31.88
CA TYR A 70 -23.22 -15.67 31.47
C TYR A 70 -21.81 -15.78 32.05
N LEU A 71 -20.81 -15.45 31.23
CA LEU A 71 -19.43 -15.32 31.70
C LEU A 71 -19.22 -13.97 32.42
N PRO A 72 -18.16 -13.85 33.24
CA PRO A 72 -17.66 -12.55 33.66
C PRO A 72 -17.43 -11.62 32.45
N VAL A 73 -17.54 -10.30 32.66
CA VAL A 73 -17.40 -9.31 31.56
C VAL A 73 -16.06 -9.45 30.84
N ALA A 74 -14.97 -9.68 31.58
CA ALA A 74 -13.65 -9.91 31.01
C ALA A 74 -13.48 -11.28 30.33
N GLY A 75 -14.44 -12.21 30.50
CA GLY A 75 -14.46 -13.56 29.96
C GLY A 75 -14.11 -14.66 30.94
N LEU A 76 -13.96 -15.88 30.40
CA LEU A 76 -13.66 -17.09 31.17
C LEU A 76 -12.24 -17.01 31.78
N PRO A 77 -12.07 -17.01 33.11
CA PRO A 77 -10.76 -16.79 33.74
C PRO A 77 -9.68 -17.78 33.32
N ASP A 78 -10.03 -19.06 33.18
CA ASP A 78 -9.08 -20.11 32.79
C ASP A 78 -8.64 -19.97 31.33
N PHE A 79 -9.55 -19.60 30.43
CA PHE A 79 -9.23 -19.26 29.04
C PHE A 79 -8.23 -18.11 28.98
N ARG A 80 -8.54 -17.00 29.66
CA ARG A 80 -7.68 -15.80 29.69
C ARG A 80 -6.27 -16.13 30.17
N THR A 81 -6.18 -16.95 31.23
CA THR A 81 -4.90 -17.40 31.80
C THR A 81 -4.12 -18.28 30.82
N ALA A 82 -4.76 -19.30 30.25
CA ALA A 82 -4.12 -20.24 29.32
C ALA A 82 -3.69 -19.54 28.02
N ALA A 83 -4.56 -18.72 27.44
CA ALA A 83 -4.31 -17.94 26.23
C ALA A 83 -3.09 -17.00 26.38
N THR A 84 -3.04 -16.27 27.49
CA THR A 84 -1.94 -15.35 27.83
C THR A 84 -0.62 -16.09 28.04
N ARG A 85 -0.64 -17.27 28.70
CA ARG A 85 0.55 -18.10 28.90
C ARG A 85 1.12 -18.64 27.59
N ILE A 86 0.28 -19.01 26.62
CA ILE A 86 0.75 -19.44 25.30
C ILE A 86 1.41 -18.29 24.54
N LEU A 87 0.85 -17.08 24.62
CA LEU A 87 1.45 -15.90 23.99
C LEU A 87 2.81 -15.55 24.60
N LEU A 88 2.87 -15.36 25.92
CA LEU A 88 4.05 -14.83 26.59
C LEU A 88 5.08 -15.89 26.99
N GLY A 89 4.66 -17.15 27.12
CA GLY A 89 5.45 -18.21 27.74
C GLY A 89 5.26 -18.24 29.26
N GLN A 90 5.15 -19.44 29.84
CA GLN A 90 4.76 -19.63 31.25
C GLN A 90 5.70 -18.95 32.26
N GLY A 91 6.99 -18.82 31.92
CA GLY A 91 8.02 -18.22 32.77
C GLY A 91 8.39 -16.77 32.43
N HIS A 92 7.61 -16.07 31.61
CA HIS A 92 7.97 -14.72 31.19
C HIS A 92 7.95 -13.72 32.36
N LYS A 93 8.96 -12.85 32.46
CA LYS A 93 9.15 -11.92 33.60
C LYS A 93 7.93 -11.06 33.92
N VAL A 94 7.28 -10.53 32.88
CA VAL A 94 6.09 -9.67 33.00
C VAL A 94 4.89 -10.38 33.66
N LEU A 95 4.80 -11.71 33.58
CA LEU A 95 3.80 -12.49 34.31
C LEU A 95 4.15 -12.56 35.79
N ALA A 96 5.41 -12.86 36.12
CA ALA A 96 5.89 -12.95 37.50
C ALA A 96 5.83 -11.60 38.23
N GLU A 97 6.05 -10.50 37.49
CA GLU A 97 5.96 -9.13 38.00
C GLU A 97 4.52 -8.60 38.11
N GLY A 98 3.51 -9.38 37.70
CA GLY A 98 2.10 -8.97 37.76
C GLY A 98 1.77 -7.80 36.83
N LYS A 99 2.48 -7.67 35.70
CA LYS A 99 2.33 -6.56 34.73
C LYS A 99 1.29 -6.81 33.64
N VAL A 100 0.53 -7.90 33.74
CA VAL A 100 -0.35 -8.37 32.67
C VAL A 100 -1.80 -8.50 33.12
N GLU A 101 -2.72 -8.01 32.30
CA GLU A 101 -4.15 -8.32 32.37
C GLU A 101 -4.63 -8.80 30.99
N SER A 102 -5.74 -9.51 30.90
CA SER A 102 -6.26 -9.97 29.61
C SER A 102 -7.78 -10.01 29.54
N PHE A 103 -8.33 -9.88 28.34
CA PHE A 103 -9.78 -9.81 28.11
C PHE A 103 -10.14 -10.71 26.94
N GLN A 104 -10.99 -11.71 27.18
CA GLN A 104 -11.53 -12.52 26.11
C GLN A 104 -12.35 -11.64 25.16
N ALA A 105 -12.14 -11.84 23.87
CA ALA A 105 -12.72 -11.01 22.82
C ALA A 105 -13.25 -11.85 21.64
N LEU A 106 -14.02 -11.21 20.76
CA LEU A 106 -14.65 -11.82 19.58
C LEU A 106 -13.65 -12.06 18.43
N GLY A 107 -12.71 -12.99 18.65
CA GLY A 107 -11.55 -13.21 17.78
C GLY A 107 -10.56 -12.05 17.81
N GLY A 108 -9.57 -12.06 16.91
CA GLY A 108 -8.60 -10.96 16.79
C GLY A 108 -9.26 -9.62 16.47
N THR A 109 -10.29 -9.61 15.61
CA THR A 109 -11.07 -8.40 15.30
C THR A 109 -11.68 -7.76 16.55
N GLY A 110 -12.27 -8.57 17.44
CA GLY A 110 -12.85 -8.07 18.68
C GLY A 110 -11.77 -7.52 19.62
N ALA A 111 -10.61 -8.18 19.70
CA ALA A 111 -9.49 -7.71 20.52
C ALA A 111 -8.94 -6.37 20.01
N LEU A 112 -8.74 -6.24 18.69
CA LEU A 112 -8.37 -4.98 18.04
C LEU A 112 -9.41 -3.88 18.30
N ARG A 113 -10.71 -4.18 18.14
CA ARG A 113 -11.78 -3.21 18.35
C ARG A 113 -11.87 -2.74 19.80
N LEU A 114 -11.67 -3.63 20.77
CA LEU A 114 -11.64 -3.31 22.19
C LEU A 114 -10.42 -2.44 22.54
N GLY A 115 -9.22 -2.84 22.11
CA GLY A 115 -8.00 -2.08 22.34
C GLY A 115 -8.07 -0.69 21.70
N ALA A 116 -8.56 -0.59 20.46
CA ALA A 116 -8.77 0.69 19.79
C ALA A 116 -9.80 1.56 20.52
N ALA A 117 -10.91 0.99 21.02
CA ALA A 117 -11.89 1.72 21.82
C ALA A 117 -11.25 2.33 23.05
N PHE A 118 -10.46 1.54 23.78
CA PHE A 118 -9.79 1.98 25.00
C PHE A 118 -8.77 3.09 24.70
N LEU A 119 -7.91 2.88 23.70
CA LEU A 119 -6.91 3.86 23.28
C LEU A 119 -7.55 5.20 22.89
N LYS A 120 -8.67 5.17 22.17
CA LYS A 120 -9.38 6.38 21.76
C LYS A 120 -10.19 7.02 22.89
N ASN A 121 -11.05 6.25 23.54
CA ASN A 121 -12.08 6.76 24.45
C ASN A 121 -11.52 7.09 25.84
N VAL A 122 -10.54 6.32 26.29
CA VAL A 122 -9.96 6.44 27.63
C VAL A 122 -8.64 7.20 27.55
N MET A 123 -7.70 6.72 26.74
CA MET A 123 -6.34 7.29 26.65
C MET A 123 -6.22 8.48 25.67
N LYS A 124 -7.26 8.78 24.88
CA LYS A 124 -7.34 9.93 23.96
C LYS A 124 -6.31 9.92 22.83
N PHE A 125 -5.80 8.75 22.45
CA PHE A 125 -4.96 8.59 21.26
C PHE A 125 -5.77 8.94 20.00
N SER A 126 -5.15 9.65 19.05
CA SER A 126 -5.83 10.13 17.83
C SER A 126 -5.26 9.57 16.54
N THR A 127 -3.97 9.19 16.56
CA THR A 127 -3.20 8.79 15.39
C THR A 127 -2.82 7.32 15.48
N VAL A 128 -3.02 6.59 14.39
CA VAL A 128 -2.58 5.20 14.26
C VAL A 128 -1.82 4.99 12.95
N TYR A 129 -0.75 4.21 13.04
CA TYR A 129 0.08 3.78 11.93
C TYR A 129 -0.18 2.30 11.65
N ILE A 130 -0.46 1.97 10.39
CA ILE A 130 -0.66 0.60 9.91
C ILE A 130 0.26 0.34 8.70
N SER A 131 0.69 -0.90 8.48
CA SER A 131 1.60 -1.22 7.38
C SER A 131 1.00 -0.91 6.01
N ASP A 132 1.86 -0.61 5.04
CA ASP A 132 1.50 -0.52 3.62
C ASP A 132 2.11 -1.68 2.82
N PRO A 133 1.31 -2.69 2.43
CA PRO A 133 -0.10 -2.91 2.76
C PRO A 133 -0.31 -3.55 4.15
N THR A 134 -1.56 -3.70 4.57
CA THR A 134 -1.93 -4.42 5.80
C THR A 134 -3.22 -5.22 5.61
N TRP A 135 -3.70 -5.91 6.66
CA TRP A 135 -5.04 -6.51 6.64
C TRP A 135 -6.09 -5.41 6.49
N GLU A 136 -6.87 -5.47 5.40
CA GLU A 136 -7.86 -4.45 4.99
C GLU A 136 -8.69 -3.88 6.15
N ASN A 137 -9.11 -4.75 7.08
CA ASN A 137 -10.00 -4.37 8.17
C ASN A 137 -9.32 -3.58 9.31
N HIS A 138 -7.98 -3.45 9.36
CA HIS A 138 -7.31 -2.60 10.34
C HIS A 138 -7.82 -1.16 10.27
N ARG A 139 -7.94 -0.62 9.05
CA ARG A 139 -8.49 0.72 8.83
C ARG A 139 -9.92 0.81 9.34
N GLY A 140 -10.80 -0.11 8.95
CA GLY A 140 -12.20 -0.11 9.35
C GLY A 140 -12.41 -0.23 10.86
N VAL A 141 -11.65 -1.10 11.54
CA VAL A 141 -11.72 -1.27 13.00
C VAL A 141 -11.34 0.00 13.74
N PHE A 142 -10.26 0.67 13.34
CA PHE A 142 -9.80 1.90 14.00
C PHE A 142 -10.69 3.10 13.67
N GLN A 143 -11.19 3.22 12.43
CA GLN A 143 -12.21 4.23 12.09
C GLN A 143 -13.47 4.06 12.94
N ALA A 144 -13.98 2.84 13.06
CA ALA A 144 -15.15 2.53 13.89
C ALA A 144 -14.92 2.75 15.39
N ALA A 145 -13.67 2.84 15.84
CA ALA A 145 -13.31 3.22 17.19
C ALA A 145 -13.15 4.74 17.38
N GLY A 146 -13.15 5.54 16.30
CA GLY A 146 -13.05 7.00 16.32
C GLY A 146 -11.65 7.56 15.99
N PHE A 147 -10.76 6.76 15.43
CA PHE A 147 -9.50 7.26 14.88
C PHE A 147 -9.75 7.88 13.50
N ASN A 148 -9.48 9.18 13.39
CA ASN A 148 -9.62 9.93 12.15
C ASN A 148 -8.28 10.10 11.42
N ASP A 149 -7.16 9.97 12.14
CA ASP A 149 -5.82 10.08 11.57
C ASP A 149 -5.16 8.70 11.46
N ILE A 150 -5.40 8.03 10.33
CA ILE A 150 -4.85 6.71 10.03
C ILE A 150 -3.76 6.87 8.97
N LYS A 151 -2.51 6.71 9.41
CA LYS A 151 -1.31 6.79 8.59
C LYS A 151 -0.83 5.41 8.16
N LEU A 152 -0.08 5.41 7.07
CA LEU A 152 0.61 4.23 6.58
C LEU A 152 2.10 4.33 6.90
N TYR A 153 2.74 3.20 7.19
CA TYR A 153 4.20 3.08 7.16
C TYR A 153 4.59 2.07 6.07
N ARG A 154 5.63 2.39 5.31
CA ARG A 154 6.13 1.53 4.23
C ARG A 154 6.48 0.15 4.76
N TYR A 155 6.07 -0.89 4.04
CA TYR A 155 6.34 -2.28 4.41
C TYR A 155 6.72 -3.15 3.22
N TRP A 156 5.94 -3.12 2.13
CA TRP A 156 6.24 -3.91 0.94
C TRP A 156 7.10 -3.13 -0.07
N ASP A 157 8.12 -3.79 -0.61
CA ASP A 157 8.90 -3.31 -1.75
C ASP A 157 8.53 -4.09 -3.01
N ASN A 158 8.05 -3.38 -4.04
CA ASN A 158 7.62 -3.96 -5.31
C ASN A 158 8.76 -4.49 -6.18
N GLU A 159 9.96 -3.91 -6.06
CA GLU A 159 11.14 -4.30 -6.83
C GLU A 159 11.74 -5.58 -6.24
N THR A 160 12.02 -5.56 -4.94
CA THR A 160 12.65 -6.70 -4.26
C THR A 160 11.64 -7.80 -3.86
N ARG A 161 10.33 -7.50 -3.91
CA ARG A 161 9.26 -8.34 -3.36
C ARG A 161 9.54 -8.70 -1.90
N GLY A 162 10.12 -7.74 -1.19
CA GLY A 162 10.75 -7.84 0.13
C GLY A 162 10.14 -6.88 1.15
N LEU A 163 10.75 -6.82 2.34
CA LEU A 163 10.44 -5.81 3.36
C LEU A 163 11.18 -4.50 3.00
N ASN A 164 10.45 -3.42 2.79
CA ASN A 164 10.99 -2.06 2.74
C ASN A 164 11.35 -1.58 4.16
N PHE A 165 12.40 -2.17 4.72
CA PHE A 165 12.74 -1.95 6.12
C PHE A 165 13.27 -0.53 6.37
N ALA A 166 14.05 0.02 5.45
CA ALA A 166 14.54 1.40 5.56
C ALA A 166 13.37 2.41 5.58
N GLY A 167 12.40 2.25 4.68
CA GLY A 167 11.20 3.08 4.66
C GLY A 167 10.33 2.90 5.90
N MET A 168 10.18 1.66 6.39
CA MET A 168 9.50 1.39 7.66
C MET A 168 10.13 2.16 8.82
N CYS A 169 11.46 2.09 8.97
CA CYS A 169 12.18 2.79 10.03
C CYS A 169 12.02 4.31 9.90
N GLU A 170 12.16 4.87 8.70
CA GLU A 170 11.99 6.31 8.46
C GLU A 170 10.58 6.78 8.86
N ASP A 171 9.53 6.06 8.45
CA ASP A 171 8.15 6.43 8.74
C ASP A 171 7.84 6.35 10.25
N LEU A 172 8.33 5.30 10.92
CA LEU A 172 8.13 5.13 12.37
C LEU A 172 8.95 6.15 13.19
N SER A 173 10.17 6.48 12.76
CA SER A 173 10.98 7.52 13.39
C SER A 173 10.38 8.91 13.22
N ASN A 174 9.63 9.15 12.15
CA ASN A 174 8.90 10.39 11.90
C ASN A 174 7.50 10.42 12.54
N ALA A 175 7.01 9.31 13.10
CA ALA A 175 5.73 9.30 13.78
C ALA A 175 5.73 10.22 15.02
N PRO A 176 4.61 10.92 15.28
CA PRO A 176 4.49 11.75 16.48
C PRO A 176 4.45 10.88 17.74
N ALA A 177 4.93 11.43 18.85
CA ALA A 177 4.85 10.75 20.14
C ALA A 177 3.40 10.41 20.49
N ASN A 178 3.20 9.27 21.17
CA ASN A 178 1.87 8.72 21.44
C ASN A 178 1.05 8.39 20.18
N ALA A 179 1.68 8.15 19.02
CA ALA A 179 0.98 7.45 17.95
C ALA A 179 0.87 5.95 18.29
N VAL A 180 -0.27 5.34 17.94
CA VAL A 180 -0.41 3.88 17.99
C VAL A 180 0.26 3.28 16.76
N VAL A 181 1.06 2.23 16.91
CA VAL A 181 1.62 1.48 15.78
C VAL A 181 1.09 0.05 15.84
N ILE A 182 0.35 -0.36 14.80
CA ILE A 182 -0.10 -1.74 14.66
C ILE A 182 1.02 -2.55 14.02
N LEU A 183 1.52 -3.57 14.72
CA LEU A 183 2.56 -4.47 14.22
C LEU A 183 2.00 -5.89 14.10
N HIS A 184 2.25 -6.58 12.99
CA HIS A 184 1.91 -7.99 12.87
C HIS A 184 2.96 -8.79 13.64
N GLY A 185 2.54 -9.58 14.64
CA GLY A 185 3.48 -10.31 15.49
C GLY A 185 4.22 -11.42 14.75
N VAL A 186 3.57 -12.01 13.74
CA VAL A 186 4.11 -13.05 12.86
C VAL A 186 3.18 -13.24 11.66
N ALA A 187 3.71 -13.72 10.54
CA ALA A 187 3.03 -13.99 9.28
C ALA A 187 2.18 -12.81 8.80
N HIS A 188 2.85 -11.70 8.48
CA HIS A 188 2.22 -10.47 8.04
C HIS A 188 1.13 -10.70 6.97
N ASN A 189 -0.07 -10.18 7.23
CA ASN A 189 -1.17 -10.21 6.27
C ASN A 189 -1.26 -8.84 5.57
N PRO A 190 -1.09 -8.75 4.24
CA PRO A 190 -1.23 -9.83 3.25
C PRO A 190 0.07 -10.44 2.71
N THR A 191 1.25 -9.89 3.06
CA THR A 191 2.46 -10.13 2.27
C THR A 191 3.15 -11.47 2.57
N GLY A 192 3.00 -11.99 3.79
CA GLY A 192 3.76 -13.12 4.31
C GLY A 192 5.22 -12.80 4.64
N ILE A 193 5.63 -11.52 4.62
CA ILE A 193 7.01 -11.12 4.95
C ILE A 193 7.04 -10.62 6.39
N ASP A 194 7.98 -11.13 7.18
CA ASP A 194 8.19 -10.71 8.56
C ASP A 194 9.58 -10.07 8.73
N PRO A 195 9.73 -9.09 9.63
CA PRO A 195 11.05 -8.59 10.01
C PRO A 195 11.89 -9.71 10.65
N THR A 196 13.18 -9.68 10.38
CA THR A 196 14.17 -10.50 11.09
C THR A 196 14.25 -10.10 12.57
N ARG A 197 14.85 -10.95 13.40
CA ARG A 197 15.03 -10.65 14.83
C ARG A 197 15.82 -9.35 15.02
N GLU A 198 16.86 -9.12 14.23
CA GLU A 198 17.67 -7.90 14.23
C GLU A 198 16.85 -6.66 13.88
N GLN A 199 16.00 -6.75 12.87
CA GLN A 199 15.08 -5.68 12.49
C GLN A 199 14.04 -5.39 13.57
N TRP A 200 13.50 -6.42 14.23
CA TRP A 200 12.61 -6.25 15.38
C TRP A 200 13.25 -5.51 16.55
N ARG A 201 14.55 -5.72 16.82
CA ARG A 201 15.28 -4.96 17.84
C ARG A 201 15.30 -3.47 17.51
N GLN A 202 15.53 -3.12 16.25
CA GLN A 202 15.52 -1.73 15.78
C GLN A 202 14.11 -1.13 15.82
N ILE A 203 13.08 -1.87 15.42
CA ILE A 203 11.67 -1.44 15.53
C ILE A 203 11.33 -1.12 16.99
N ALA A 204 11.70 -2.00 17.92
CA ALA A 204 11.44 -1.80 19.33
C ALA A 204 12.18 -0.57 19.88
N GLN A 205 13.42 -0.34 19.45
CA GLN A 205 14.20 0.85 19.81
C GLN A 205 13.51 2.14 19.34
N ILE A 206 13.06 2.19 18.07
CA ILE A 206 12.32 3.34 17.53
C ILE A 206 11.04 3.59 18.34
N CYS A 207 10.25 2.53 18.61
CA CYS A 207 9.03 2.66 19.42
C CYS A 207 9.30 3.26 20.81
N LYS A 208 10.43 2.92 21.45
CA LYS A 208 10.82 3.50 22.74
C LYS A 208 11.24 4.95 22.63
N GLU A 209 12.15 5.25 21.71
CA GLU A 209 12.69 6.61 21.51
C GLU A 209 11.60 7.61 21.14
N LYS A 210 10.64 7.18 20.32
CA LYS A 210 9.52 8.00 19.87
C LYS A 210 8.31 7.93 20.81
N ASN A 211 8.37 7.16 21.89
CA ASN A 211 7.25 6.92 22.81
C ASN A 211 5.96 6.54 22.06
N LEU A 212 6.06 5.56 21.15
CA LEU A 212 4.93 5.03 20.39
C LEU A 212 4.21 3.96 21.21
N PHE A 213 2.88 3.92 21.10
CA PHE A 213 2.09 2.85 21.71
C PHE A 213 2.06 1.64 20.79
N VAL A 214 2.59 0.52 21.24
CA VAL A 214 2.67 -0.70 20.44
C VAL A 214 1.38 -1.52 20.56
N PHE A 215 0.78 -1.86 19.42
CA PHE A 215 -0.36 -2.77 19.36
C PHE A 215 -0.05 -3.92 18.41
N VAL A 216 0.26 -5.10 18.95
CA VAL A 216 0.57 -6.29 18.16
C VAL A 216 -0.71 -7.02 17.74
N ASP A 217 -0.88 -7.31 16.45
CA ASP A 217 -1.87 -8.29 15.95
C ASP A 217 -1.20 -9.67 15.80
N CYS A 218 -1.64 -10.64 16.60
CA CYS A 218 -1.10 -12.00 16.67
C CYS A 218 -2.19 -13.03 16.31
N ALA A 219 -2.43 -13.19 15.00
CA ALA A 219 -3.48 -14.08 14.50
C ALA A 219 -2.99 -15.48 14.07
N TYR A 220 -1.67 -15.69 13.97
CA TYR A 220 -1.07 -16.86 13.31
C TYR A 220 -0.04 -17.61 14.17
N GLN A 221 -0.02 -17.42 15.49
CA GLN A 221 0.92 -18.09 16.38
C GLN A 221 0.90 -19.62 16.22
N GLY A 222 2.07 -20.21 15.95
CA GLY A 222 2.29 -21.62 15.64
C GLY A 222 2.02 -21.97 14.18
N PHE A 223 1.10 -21.26 13.54
CA PHE A 223 0.65 -21.54 12.18
C PHE A 223 1.64 -21.09 11.10
N ALA A 224 2.59 -20.23 11.44
CA ALA A 224 3.60 -19.73 10.49
C ALA A 224 4.81 -20.67 10.41
N SER A 225 5.50 -20.88 11.53
CA SER A 225 6.70 -21.73 11.57
C SER A 225 6.41 -23.20 11.91
N GLY A 226 5.25 -23.50 12.52
CA GLY A 226 4.99 -24.77 13.19
C GLY A 226 5.39 -24.78 14.67
N SER A 227 5.93 -23.66 15.20
CA SER A 227 6.37 -23.51 16.58
C SER A 227 5.67 -22.32 17.24
N LEU A 228 5.01 -22.59 18.37
CA LEU A 228 4.36 -21.54 19.18
C LEU A 228 5.37 -20.54 19.75
N GLU A 229 6.58 -21.01 20.03
CA GLU A 229 7.65 -20.25 20.66
C GLU A 229 8.31 -19.30 19.67
N GLU A 230 8.64 -19.81 18.48
CA GLU A 230 9.23 -19.00 17.40
C GLU A 230 8.26 -17.92 16.94
N ASP A 231 6.99 -18.29 16.75
CA ASP A 231 5.96 -17.37 16.26
C ASP A 231 5.53 -16.31 17.30
N ALA A 232 5.86 -16.50 18.58
CA ALA A 232 5.61 -15.52 19.64
C ALA A 232 6.83 -14.65 19.96
N TRP A 233 7.98 -14.91 19.33
CA TRP A 233 9.24 -14.27 19.69
C TRP A 233 9.16 -12.74 19.68
N ALA A 234 8.56 -12.13 18.66
CA ALA A 234 8.44 -10.67 18.55
C ALA A 234 7.60 -10.08 19.71
N SER A 235 6.47 -10.72 20.04
CA SER A 235 5.61 -10.28 21.14
C SER A 235 6.33 -10.35 22.49
N ARG A 236 7.08 -11.44 22.73
CA ARG A 236 7.85 -11.62 23.96
C ARG A 236 9.02 -10.65 24.06
N TYR A 237 9.75 -10.48 22.96
CA TYR A 237 10.84 -9.51 22.90
C TYR A 237 10.35 -8.08 23.16
N LEU A 238 9.22 -7.66 22.58
CA LEU A 238 8.60 -6.36 22.86
C LEU A 238 8.15 -6.23 24.32
N ALA A 239 7.57 -7.28 24.91
CA ALA A 239 7.23 -7.32 26.33
C ALA A 239 8.47 -7.14 27.23
N ASP A 240 9.63 -7.60 26.77
CA ASP A 240 10.89 -7.42 27.48
C ASP A 240 11.44 -6.00 27.44
N GLN A 241 10.96 -5.16 26.52
CA GLN A 241 11.52 -3.83 26.26
C GLN A 241 11.01 -2.71 27.17
N ASP A 242 10.20 -3.05 28.19
CA ASP A 242 9.57 -2.09 29.11
C ASP A 242 8.74 -1.05 28.33
N ILE A 243 7.79 -1.54 27.53
CA ILE A 243 6.85 -0.77 26.69
C ILE A 243 5.42 -1.10 27.14
N ASP A 244 4.57 -0.08 27.30
CA ASP A 244 3.13 -0.30 27.46
C ASP A 244 2.57 -0.75 26.11
N MET A 245 1.97 -1.94 26.06
CA MET A 245 1.53 -2.50 24.80
C MET A 245 0.29 -3.38 24.92
N PHE A 246 -0.41 -3.50 23.80
CA PHE A 246 -1.49 -4.45 23.62
C PHE A 246 -1.10 -5.55 22.64
N VAL A 247 -1.63 -6.75 22.85
CA VAL A 247 -1.55 -7.86 21.89
C VAL A 247 -2.94 -8.42 21.64
N ALA A 248 -3.42 -8.32 20.40
CA ALA A 248 -4.65 -8.95 19.94
C ALA A 248 -4.35 -10.38 19.47
N GLN A 249 -4.72 -11.37 20.26
CA GLN A 249 -4.55 -12.78 19.96
C GLN A 249 -5.82 -13.36 19.30
N SER A 250 -5.66 -14.16 18.25
CA SER A 250 -6.78 -14.89 17.63
C SER A 250 -6.55 -16.39 17.64
N PHE A 251 -7.63 -17.14 17.95
CA PHE A 251 -7.65 -18.60 17.86
C PHE A 251 -8.35 -19.13 16.60
N SER A 252 -8.69 -18.25 15.66
CA SER A 252 -9.41 -18.66 14.46
C SER A 252 -8.60 -19.59 13.56
N LYS A 253 -7.27 -19.46 13.51
CA LYS A 253 -6.41 -20.18 12.56
C LYS A 253 -5.72 -21.36 13.21
N ASN A 254 -5.01 -21.14 14.31
CA ASN A 254 -4.25 -22.17 15.02
C ASN A 254 -5.13 -23.25 15.68
N PHE A 255 -6.38 -22.94 16.04
CA PHE A 255 -7.38 -23.91 16.50
C PHE A 255 -8.43 -24.25 15.43
N GLY A 256 -8.44 -23.58 14.27
CA GLY A 256 -9.50 -23.74 13.27
C GLY A 256 -10.88 -23.23 13.71
N LEU A 257 -10.97 -22.45 14.79
CA LEU A 257 -12.22 -21.92 15.36
C LEU A 257 -12.62 -20.59 14.70
N TYR A 258 -12.78 -20.60 13.37
CA TYR A 258 -13.02 -19.40 12.57
C TYR A 258 -14.34 -18.69 12.95
N ASN A 259 -15.43 -19.45 13.03
CA ASN A 259 -16.79 -18.99 13.28
C ASN A 259 -17.15 -18.91 14.77
N GLU A 260 -16.39 -19.56 15.66
CA GLU A 260 -16.62 -19.48 17.12
C GLU A 260 -16.14 -18.17 17.75
N ARG A 261 -15.42 -17.33 16.97
CA ARG A 261 -14.99 -15.98 17.35
C ARG A 261 -14.22 -15.95 18.69
N VAL A 262 -13.21 -16.79 18.82
CA VAL A 262 -12.37 -16.86 20.04
C VAL A 262 -11.10 -16.04 19.88
N GLY A 263 -10.89 -15.08 20.78
CA GLY A 263 -9.71 -14.22 20.83
C GLY A 263 -9.45 -13.70 22.24
N ASN A 264 -8.31 -13.05 22.41
CA ASN A 264 -7.88 -12.49 23.69
C ASN A 264 -7.13 -11.17 23.44
N LEU A 265 -7.47 -10.12 24.18
CA LEU A 265 -6.67 -8.89 24.24
C LEU A 265 -5.77 -8.98 25.47
N VAL A 266 -4.46 -9.06 25.27
CA VAL A 266 -3.48 -9.04 26.36
C VAL A 266 -2.96 -7.61 26.52
N VAL A 267 -2.99 -7.11 27.75
CA VAL A 267 -2.48 -5.80 28.14
C VAL A 267 -1.20 -5.99 28.95
N ILE A 268 -0.13 -5.31 28.56
CA ILE A 268 1.12 -5.26 29.31
C ILE A 268 1.36 -3.82 29.73
N SER A 269 1.48 -3.59 31.03
CA SER A 269 1.68 -2.28 31.65
C SER A 269 3.03 -2.21 32.34
N LYS A 270 3.77 -1.11 32.17
CA LYS A 270 4.98 -0.83 32.96
C LYS A 270 4.64 -0.60 34.44
N ASP A 271 3.47 -0.02 34.71
CA ASP A 271 2.95 0.20 36.05
C ASP A 271 1.86 -0.84 36.37
N PRO A 272 2.19 -1.95 37.09
CA PRO A 272 1.20 -2.95 37.46
C PRO A 272 0.10 -2.39 38.37
N LYS A 273 0.34 -1.27 39.06
CA LYS A 273 -0.68 -0.64 39.93
C LYS A 273 -1.86 -0.10 39.13
N LYS A 274 -1.69 0.16 37.83
CA LYS A 274 -2.75 0.66 36.93
C LYS A 274 -3.65 -0.41 36.34
N LEU A 275 -3.33 -1.69 36.51
CA LEU A 275 -4.11 -2.77 35.92
C LEU A 275 -5.54 -2.82 36.44
N THR A 276 -5.79 -2.43 37.69
CA THR A 276 -7.15 -2.36 38.25
C THR A 276 -8.00 -1.31 37.55
N GLU A 277 -7.49 -0.10 37.32
CA GLU A 277 -8.21 0.94 36.60
C GLU A 277 -8.34 0.64 35.10
N ILE A 278 -7.32 0.05 34.49
CA ILE A 278 -7.39 -0.42 33.09
C ILE A 278 -8.51 -1.45 32.97
N ARG A 279 -8.58 -2.41 33.90
CA ARG A 279 -9.61 -3.45 33.92
C ARG A 279 -11.01 -2.87 34.00
N SER A 280 -11.26 -1.97 34.95
CA SER A 280 -12.61 -1.38 35.11
C SER A 280 -13.06 -0.63 33.86
N GLN A 281 -12.16 0.11 33.22
CA GLN A 281 -12.45 0.82 31.98
C GLN A 281 -12.67 -0.14 30.79
N MET A 282 -11.85 -1.19 30.66
CA MET A 282 -12.05 -2.23 29.63
C MET A 282 -13.38 -2.95 29.79
N GLU A 283 -13.78 -3.29 31.02
CA GLU A 283 -15.07 -3.94 31.30
C GLU A 283 -16.25 -3.04 30.89
N ILE A 284 -16.17 -1.72 31.09
CA ILE A 284 -17.19 -0.77 30.59
C ILE A 284 -17.24 -0.79 29.05
N GLN A 285 -16.09 -0.74 28.37
CA GLN A 285 -16.04 -0.80 26.90
C GLN A 285 -16.64 -2.12 26.38
N ILE A 286 -16.39 -3.25 27.04
CA ILE A 286 -16.98 -4.54 26.70
C ILE A 286 -18.49 -4.54 26.92
N ARG A 287 -18.93 -4.05 28.08
CA ARG A 287 -20.32 -4.14 28.54
C ARG A 287 -21.31 -3.54 27.54
N VAL A 288 -20.93 -2.44 26.89
CA VAL A 288 -21.78 -1.70 25.96
C VAL A 288 -21.71 -2.18 24.51
N VAL A 289 -20.79 -3.10 24.19
CA VAL A 289 -20.65 -3.66 22.83
C VAL A 289 -21.20 -5.07 22.75
N TRP A 290 -20.81 -5.96 23.67
CA TRP A 290 -21.27 -7.35 23.67
C TRP A 290 -21.62 -7.91 25.06
N SER A 291 -21.68 -7.08 26.11
CA SER A 291 -21.98 -7.46 27.49
C SER A 291 -20.96 -8.39 28.15
N ASN A 292 -20.83 -9.63 27.68
CA ASN A 292 -19.84 -10.64 28.06
C ASN A 292 -19.59 -11.58 26.85
N PRO A 293 -18.39 -12.17 26.72
CA PRO A 293 -18.01 -12.90 25.51
C PRO A 293 -18.59 -14.33 25.46
N PRO A 294 -18.61 -14.99 24.28
CA PRO A 294 -19.18 -16.33 24.09
C PRO A 294 -18.35 -17.42 24.77
N ASN A 295 -19.02 -18.43 25.29
CA ASN A 295 -18.39 -19.46 26.13
C ASN A 295 -17.80 -20.66 25.37
N HIS A 296 -18.49 -21.11 24.31
CA HIS A 296 -18.22 -22.41 23.67
C HIS A 296 -16.77 -22.58 23.21
N GLY A 297 -16.30 -21.72 22.30
CA GLY A 297 -14.94 -21.82 21.81
C GLY A 297 -13.86 -21.50 22.86
N ALA A 298 -14.17 -20.69 23.88
CA ALA A 298 -13.24 -20.43 24.98
C ALA A 298 -13.04 -21.68 25.85
N ARG A 299 -14.10 -22.47 26.10
CA ARG A 299 -13.99 -23.77 26.78
C ARG A 299 -13.16 -24.76 25.96
N ILE A 300 -13.39 -24.86 24.65
CA ILE A 300 -12.57 -25.73 23.77
C ILE A 300 -11.09 -25.39 23.93
N VAL A 301 -10.72 -24.12 23.77
CA VAL A 301 -9.33 -23.67 23.92
C VAL A 301 -8.80 -23.97 25.32
N THR A 302 -9.59 -23.71 26.36
CA THR A 302 -9.18 -23.95 27.76
C THR A 302 -8.93 -25.44 28.01
N THR A 303 -9.84 -26.31 27.58
CA THR A 303 -9.73 -27.77 27.72
C THR A 303 -8.48 -28.29 27.02
N VAL A 304 -8.21 -27.83 25.80
CA VAL A 304 -7.02 -28.25 25.04
C VAL A 304 -5.73 -27.73 25.68
N LEU A 305 -5.67 -26.46 26.06
CA LEU A 305 -4.44 -25.84 26.58
C LEU A 305 -4.08 -26.29 28.00
N ASN A 306 -5.07 -26.68 28.82
CA ASN A 306 -4.83 -27.12 30.20
C ASN A 306 -4.75 -28.65 30.34
N ASN A 307 -4.92 -29.42 29.26
CA ASN A 307 -4.73 -30.86 29.24
C ASN A 307 -3.46 -31.20 28.46
N THR A 308 -2.46 -31.79 29.13
CA THR A 308 -1.16 -32.11 28.52
C THR A 308 -1.28 -32.96 27.25
N ALA A 309 -2.15 -33.98 27.24
CA ALA A 309 -2.30 -34.86 26.08
C ALA A 309 -2.92 -34.11 24.89
N PHE A 310 -3.98 -33.33 25.13
CA PHE A 310 -4.61 -32.52 24.08
C PHE A 310 -3.69 -31.41 23.60
N PHE A 311 -2.91 -30.80 24.49
CA PHE A 311 -1.94 -29.78 24.12
C PHE A 311 -0.86 -30.32 23.18
N GLU A 312 -0.31 -31.51 23.46
CA GLU A 312 0.66 -32.17 22.57
C GLU A 312 0.04 -32.54 21.22
N GLU A 313 -1.19 -33.09 21.21
CA GLU A 313 -1.91 -33.41 19.98
C GLU A 313 -2.15 -32.15 19.14
N TRP A 314 -2.61 -31.07 19.77
CA TRP A 314 -2.84 -29.78 19.13
C TRP A 314 -1.56 -29.20 18.50
N LYS A 315 -0.42 -29.25 19.21
CA LYS A 315 0.88 -28.84 18.65
C LYS A 315 1.26 -29.68 17.42
N GLY A 316 1.03 -30.99 17.46
CA GLY A 316 1.24 -31.86 16.29
C GLY A 316 0.35 -31.47 15.09
N GLN A 317 -0.89 -31.07 15.35
CA GLN A 317 -1.83 -30.60 14.33
C GLN A 317 -1.41 -29.24 13.75
N ILE A 318 -0.92 -28.32 14.58
CA ILE A 318 -0.31 -27.06 14.12
C ILE A 318 0.86 -27.34 13.18
N LEU A 319 1.79 -28.20 13.60
CA LEU A 319 2.96 -28.55 12.80
C LEU A 319 2.55 -29.15 11.45
N THR A 320 1.51 -30.00 11.44
CA THR A 320 0.93 -30.56 10.22
C THR A 320 0.45 -29.47 9.26
N MET A 321 -0.32 -28.49 9.75
CA MET A 321 -0.82 -27.39 8.94
C MET A 321 0.32 -26.53 8.37
N ALA A 322 1.29 -26.17 9.21
CA ALA A 322 2.44 -25.36 8.83
C ALA A 322 3.31 -26.07 7.77
N ASN A 323 3.59 -27.36 7.96
CA ASN A 323 4.38 -28.16 7.01
C ASN A 323 3.70 -28.28 5.65
N ARG A 324 2.37 -28.46 5.62
CA ARG A 324 1.63 -28.51 4.35
C ARG A 324 1.69 -27.17 3.61
N ILE A 325 1.59 -26.05 4.32
CA ILE A 325 1.72 -24.71 3.71
C ILE A 325 3.12 -24.50 3.14
N LYS A 326 4.18 -24.87 3.89
CA LYS A 326 5.57 -24.81 3.40
C LYS A 326 5.76 -25.68 2.15
N LYS A 327 5.19 -26.89 2.14
CA LYS A 327 5.19 -27.78 0.98
C LYS A 327 4.53 -27.11 -0.24
N MET A 328 3.34 -26.52 -0.08
CA MET A 328 2.65 -25.84 -1.19
C MET A 328 3.40 -24.59 -1.70
N ARG A 329 4.12 -23.87 -0.83
CA ARG A 329 5.03 -22.78 -1.23
C ARG A 329 6.16 -23.31 -2.11
N GLN A 330 6.80 -24.39 -1.68
CA GLN A 330 7.88 -25.01 -2.43
C GLN A 330 7.39 -25.55 -3.79
N GLU A 331 6.28 -26.29 -3.81
CA GLU A 331 5.74 -26.84 -5.04
C GLU A 331 5.31 -25.75 -6.04
N LEU A 332 4.75 -24.63 -5.58
CA LEU A 332 4.42 -23.51 -6.46
C LEU A 332 5.69 -22.92 -7.08
N LEU A 333 6.73 -22.67 -6.27
CA LEU A 333 8.02 -22.17 -6.75
C LEU A 333 8.66 -23.12 -7.77
N ASP A 334 8.68 -24.42 -7.47
CA ASP A 334 9.29 -25.43 -8.32
C ASP A 334 8.58 -25.52 -9.68
N ASN A 335 7.25 -25.45 -9.70
CA ASN A 335 6.49 -25.43 -10.95
C ASN A 335 6.76 -24.15 -11.77
N LEU A 336 6.82 -22.98 -11.14
CA LEU A 336 7.14 -21.73 -11.83
C LEU A 336 8.56 -21.75 -12.43
N LYS A 337 9.54 -22.29 -11.68
CA LYS A 337 10.92 -22.50 -12.16
C LYS A 337 10.98 -23.48 -13.32
N LYS A 338 10.27 -24.60 -13.22
CA LYS A 338 10.20 -25.62 -14.28
C LYS A 338 9.61 -25.06 -15.59
N LEU A 339 8.66 -24.14 -15.49
CA LEU A 339 8.06 -23.45 -16.66
C LEU A 339 8.94 -22.34 -17.23
N GLY A 340 10.06 -21.97 -16.56
CA GLY A 340 10.87 -20.83 -16.96
C GLY A 340 10.10 -19.51 -16.89
N THR A 341 9.22 -19.39 -15.88
CA THR A 341 8.32 -18.23 -15.73
C THR A 341 9.14 -16.94 -15.58
N PRO A 342 8.86 -15.85 -16.33
CA PRO A 342 9.63 -14.61 -16.22
C PRO A 342 9.64 -14.01 -14.81
N GLY A 343 10.78 -13.44 -14.42
CA GLY A 343 11.01 -12.79 -13.11
C GLY A 343 11.48 -13.73 -12.00
N ASN A 344 11.80 -13.15 -10.84
CA ASN A 344 12.22 -13.90 -9.64
C ASN A 344 11.01 -14.24 -8.75
N TRP A 345 10.89 -15.52 -8.40
CA TRP A 345 9.79 -16.08 -7.60
C TRP A 345 10.23 -16.62 -6.22
N ASP A 346 11.50 -16.46 -5.86
CA ASP A 346 12.05 -16.98 -4.59
C ASP A 346 11.39 -16.37 -3.34
N HIS A 347 10.71 -15.23 -3.47
CA HIS A 347 9.95 -14.63 -2.37
C HIS A 347 8.82 -15.55 -1.86
N ILE A 348 8.28 -16.44 -2.69
CA ILE A 348 7.21 -17.37 -2.30
C ILE A 348 7.61 -18.26 -1.12
N THR A 349 8.86 -18.73 -1.09
CA THR A 349 9.37 -19.60 -0.02
C THR A 349 10.07 -18.83 1.10
N LYS A 350 10.51 -17.59 0.86
CA LYS A 350 11.00 -16.68 1.91
C LYS A 350 9.86 -16.12 2.76
N GLN A 351 8.68 -15.96 2.16
CA GLN A 351 7.45 -15.60 2.87
C GLN A 351 6.94 -16.76 3.73
N ILE A 352 6.27 -16.44 4.84
CA ILE A 352 5.75 -17.39 5.81
C ILE A 352 4.24 -17.25 6.03
N GLY A 353 3.64 -18.21 6.73
CA GLY A 353 2.21 -18.21 7.06
C GLY A 353 1.30 -18.52 5.86
N MET A 354 0.00 -18.21 5.97
CA MET A 354 -1.00 -18.61 4.97
C MET A 354 -1.02 -17.78 3.69
N PHE A 355 -0.47 -16.57 3.70
CA PHE A 355 -0.61 -15.65 2.57
C PHE A 355 0.71 -15.40 1.87
N SER A 356 0.62 -15.19 0.55
CA SER A 356 1.73 -14.71 -0.26
C SER A 356 1.24 -13.54 -1.10
N TYR A 357 1.97 -12.41 -1.04
CA TYR A 357 1.89 -11.43 -2.11
C TYR A 357 2.74 -11.90 -3.28
N THR A 358 2.06 -12.24 -4.38
CA THR A 358 2.70 -12.77 -5.57
C THR A 358 3.41 -11.69 -6.39
N GLY A 359 2.94 -10.44 -6.30
CA GLY A 359 3.33 -9.37 -7.21
C GLY A 359 2.62 -9.43 -8.57
N LEU A 360 1.59 -10.27 -8.75
CA LEU A 360 0.79 -10.20 -9.97
C LEU A 360 0.08 -8.85 -10.08
N THR A 361 0.01 -8.31 -11.29
CA THR A 361 -0.76 -7.08 -11.57
C THR A 361 -2.25 -7.37 -11.62
N GLU A 362 -3.09 -6.35 -11.52
CA GLU A 362 -4.55 -6.53 -11.64
C GLU A 362 -4.94 -7.21 -12.96
N LYS A 363 -4.31 -6.83 -14.09
CA LYS A 363 -4.55 -7.48 -15.39
C LYS A 363 -4.22 -8.98 -15.37
N GLN A 364 -3.09 -9.34 -14.77
CA GLN A 364 -2.70 -10.74 -14.61
C GLN A 364 -3.67 -11.49 -13.69
N VAL A 365 -4.13 -10.86 -12.59
CA VAL A 365 -5.14 -11.41 -11.68
C VAL A 365 -6.47 -11.64 -12.41
N GLU A 366 -6.92 -10.70 -13.24
CA GLU A 366 -8.15 -10.87 -14.04
C GLU A 366 -8.02 -12.02 -15.05
N TYR A 367 -6.84 -12.22 -15.65
CA TYR A 367 -6.59 -13.41 -16.46
C TYR A 367 -6.75 -14.70 -15.65
N LEU A 368 -6.16 -14.78 -14.45
CA LEU A 368 -6.33 -15.94 -13.55
C LEU A 368 -7.80 -16.19 -13.22
N LYS A 369 -8.57 -15.13 -12.93
CA LYS A 369 -10.01 -15.25 -12.67
C LYS A 369 -10.78 -15.77 -13.89
N SER A 370 -10.42 -15.35 -15.10
CA SER A 370 -11.01 -15.88 -16.35
C SER A 370 -10.75 -17.38 -16.55
N LYS A 371 -9.74 -17.93 -15.86
CA LYS A 371 -9.38 -19.35 -15.79
C LYS A 371 -9.87 -20.01 -14.49
N SER A 372 -10.86 -19.42 -13.84
CA SER A 372 -11.48 -19.92 -12.60
C SER A 372 -10.52 -20.01 -11.39
N ILE A 373 -9.45 -19.21 -11.37
CA ILE A 373 -8.56 -19.07 -10.22
C ILE A 373 -8.88 -17.76 -9.51
N TYR A 374 -9.47 -17.85 -8.32
CA TYR A 374 -10.00 -16.70 -7.59
C TYR A 374 -9.01 -16.24 -6.52
N LEU A 375 -8.47 -15.03 -6.67
CA LEU A 375 -7.52 -14.37 -5.77
C LEU A 375 -7.84 -12.86 -5.65
N LEU A 376 -7.27 -12.18 -4.66
CA LEU A 376 -7.48 -10.72 -4.52
C LEU A 376 -6.84 -9.96 -5.68
N SER A 377 -7.44 -8.83 -6.08
CA SER A 377 -6.92 -7.95 -7.14
C SER A 377 -5.48 -7.49 -6.88
N SER A 378 -5.11 -7.38 -5.61
CA SER A 378 -3.75 -7.03 -5.19
C SER A 378 -2.69 -8.11 -5.41
N GLY A 379 -3.07 -9.29 -5.92
CA GLY A 379 -2.16 -10.42 -6.11
C GLY A 379 -1.89 -11.24 -4.84
N ARG A 380 -2.61 -10.98 -3.73
CA ARG A 380 -2.58 -11.88 -2.55
C ARG A 380 -3.21 -13.23 -2.90
N ILE A 381 -2.48 -14.30 -2.63
CA ILE A 381 -3.00 -15.66 -2.61
C ILE A 381 -2.96 -16.26 -1.20
N SER A 382 -3.90 -17.16 -0.94
CA SER A 382 -3.91 -18.07 0.21
C SER A 382 -3.26 -19.38 -0.20
N MET A 383 -2.11 -19.69 0.40
CA MET A 383 -1.39 -20.95 0.20
C MET A 383 -2.22 -22.15 0.66
N CYS A 384 -3.21 -21.94 1.54
CA CYS A 384 -4.14 -22.97 1.97
C CYS A 384 -5.07 -23.45 0.86
N GLY A 385 -5.29 -22.67 -0.21
CA GLY A 385 -6.09 -23.07 -1.37
C GLY A 385 -5.34 -23.97 -2.35
N LEU A 386 -4.01 -24.07 -2.22
CA LEU A 386 -3.18 -24.93 -3.07
C LEU A 386 -3.19 -26.36 -2.55
N THR A 387 -3.17 -27.30 -3.49
CA THR A 387 -3.06 -28.74 -3.31
C THR A 387 -2.10 -29.31 -4.35
N SER A 388 -1.55 -30.49 -4.12
CA SER A 388 -0.77 -31.24 -5.10
C SER A 388 -1.52 -31.49 -6.42
N LYS A 389 -2.87 -31.44 -6.39
CA LYS A 389 -3.72 -31.60 -7.57
C LYS A 389 -3.88 -30.32 -8.39
N ASN A 390 -3.78 -29.14 -7.78
CA ASN A 390 -4.06 -27.88 -8.46
C ASN A 390 -2.84 -26.95 -8.61
N VAL A 391 -1.76 -27.17 -7.86
CA VAL A 391 -0.61 -26.26 -7.83
C VAL A 391 0.07 -26.12 -9.20
N ALA A 392 0.15 -27.20 -9.97
CA ALA A 392 0.68 -27.17 -11.33
C ALA A 392 -0.22 -26.37 -12.29
N TYR A 393 -1.55 -26.49 -12.15
CA TYR A 393 -2.51 -25.70 -12.92
C TYR A 393 -2.42 -24.21 -12.61
N VAL A 394 -2.30 -23.87 -11.31
CA VAL A 394 -2.11 -22.48 -10.87
C VAL A 394 -0.80 -21.92 -11.41
N ALA A 395 0.32 -22.63 -11.26
CA ALA A 395 1.61 -22.19 -11.76
C ALA A 395 1.61 -21.96 -13.28
N LYS A 396 1.02 -22.89 -14.04
CA LYS A 396 0.87 -22.75 -15.50
C LYS A 396 0.05 -21.52 -15.86
N THR A 397 -1.07 -21.30 -15.18
CA THR A 397 -1.94 -20.15 -15.45
C THR A 397 -1.27 -18.83 -15.07
N MET A 398 -0.46 -18.81 -14.01
CA MET A 398 0.39 -17.67 -13.67
C MET A 398 1.41 -17.37 -14.78
N ASP A 399 2.14 -18.37 -15.27
CA ASP A 399 3.09 -18.21 -16.37
C ASP A 399 2.42 -17.64 -17.64
N GLU A 400 1.28 -18.20 -18.04
CA GLU A 400 0.49 -17.69 -19.16
C GLU A 400 0.09 -16.23 -18.96
N ALA A 401 -0.39 -15.85 -17.78
CA ALA A 401 -0.80 -14.48 -17.47
C ALA A 401 0.37 -13.51 -17.56
N ILE A 402 1.53 -13.90 -17.02
CA ILE A 402 2.73 -13.06 -16.99
C ILE A 402 3.26 -12.83 -18.40
N ARG A 403 3.24 -13.85 -19.27
CA ARG A 403 3.67 -13.72 -20.66
C ARG A 403 2.68 -12.96 -21.53
N ALA A 404 1.38 -13.16 -21.31
CA ALA A 404 0.33 -12.45 -22.06
C ALA A 404 0.22 -10.98 -21.66
N TYR A 405 0.52 -10.67 -20.40
CA TYR A 405 0.48 -9.33 -19.85
C TYR A 405 1.79 -9.04 -19.12
N PRO A 406 2.92 -8.88 -19.85
CA PRO A 406 4.16 -8.49 -19.23
C PRO A 406 3.95 -7.16 -18.51
N ARG A 407 4.66 -6.95 -17.40
CA ARG A 407 4.70 -5.60 -16.82
C ARG A 407 5.28 -4.69 -17.90
N ASP A 408 4.68 -3.52 -18.11
CA ASP A 408 5.35 -2.45 -18.82
C ASP A 408 6.61 -2.13 -18.02
N GLU A 409 7.72 -2.77 -18.36
CA GLU A 409 9.06 -2.31 -18.00
C GLU A 409 9.32 -1.06 -18.85
N SER A 410 8.52 0.00 -18.63
CA SER A 410 9.03 1.32 -18.91
C SER A 410 10.25 1.45 -17.99
N PHE A 411 11.42 1.25 -18.56
CA PHE A 411 12.69 1.59 -17.95
C PHE A 411 12.51 3.00 -17.39
N SER A 412 12.36 3.12 -16.07
CA SER A 412 12.37 4.43 -15.44
C SER A 412 13.80 4.90 -15.56
N PHE A 413 14.10 5.59 -16.65
CA PHE A 413 15.39 6.22 -16.87
C PHE A 413 15.76 7.10 -15.66
N VAL A 414 14.73 7.66 -15.00
CA VAL A 414 14.85 8.41 -13.75
C VAL A 414 15.38 7.54 -12.61
N GLU A 415 14.88 6.32 -12.41
CA GLU A 415 15.36 5.42 -11.34
C GLU A 415 16.75 4.86 -11.64
N PHE A 416 17.03 4.54 -12.91
CA PHE A 416 18.37 4.14 -13.36
C PHE A 416 19.40 5.27 -13.14
N ALA A 417 19.07 6.50 -13.54
CA ALA A 417 19.90 7.67 -13.31
C ALA A 417 20.09 7.94 -11.80
N ARG A 418 19.03 7.79 -10.99
CA ARG A 418 19.08 7.96 -9.53
C ARG A 418 20.03 6.96 -8.87
N GLN A 419 19.99 5.69 -9.25
CA GLN A 419 20.89 4.66 -8.71
C GLN A 419 22.36 4.88 -9.11
N LYS A 420 22.64 5.41 -10.30
CA LYS A 420 24.00 5.75 -10.73
C LYS A 420 24.55 7.02 -10.07
N LEU A 421 23.68 7.93 -9.63
CA LEU A 421 24.04 9.21 -9.03
C LEU A 421 24.11 9.20 -7.50
N ASN A 422 23.53 8.19 -6.83
CA ASN A 422 23.68 7.95 -5.38
C ASN A 422 24.38 6.60 -5.10
N PRO A 423 25.64 6.39 -5.53
CA PRO A 423 26.38 5.22 -5.09
C PRO A 423 26.61 5.31 -3.57
N PRO A 424 26.26 4.26 -2.79
CA PRO A 424 26.28 4.29 -1.32
C PRO A 424 27.66 4.56 -0.69
N GLU A 425 28.73 4.62 -1.48
CA GLU A 425 30.11 4.73 -1.01
C GLU A 425 30.69 6.17 -1.04
N GLN A 426 29.99 7.17 -1.58
CA GLN A 426 30.60 8.49 -1.85
C GLN A 426 30.12 9.69 -1.01
N GLY A 427 29.25 9.51 -0.01
CA GLY A 427 29.01 10.54 1.03
C GLY A 427 28.30 11.84 0.58
N TYR A 428 27.78 11.92 -0.63
CA TYR A 428 26.94 13.03 -1.11
C TYR A 428 25.50 12.57 -1.34
N ASN A 429 24.53 13.42 -1.02
CA ASN A 429 23.13 13.18 -1.35
C ASN A 429 22.73 14.05 -2.55
N VAL A 430 22.35 13.42 -3.67
CA VAL A 430 21.71 14.14 -4.77
C VAL A 430 20.25 14.42 -4.41
N VAL A 431 19.95 15.67 -4.07
CA VAL A 431 18.61 16.10 -3.64
C VAL A 431 17.67 16.40 -4.81
N LYS A 432 18.23 16.62 -6.02
CA LYS A 432 17.45 16.82 -7.24
C LYS A 432 18.27 16.46 -8.47
N THR A 433 17.66 15.70 -9.40
CA THR A 433 18.24 15.39 -10.71
C THR A 433 17.30 15.82 -11.82
N SER A 434 17.84 16.28 -12.94
CA SER A 434 17.11 16.49 -14.19
C SER A 434 17.87 15.81 -15.32
N VAL A 435 17.14 15.10 -16.18
CA VAL A 435 17.67 14.41 -17.34
C VAL A 435 17.21 15.16 -18.57
N ILE A 436 18.15 15.53 -19.43
CA ILE A 436 17.85 16.08 -20.75
C ILE A 436 18.25 15.03 -21.78
N ILE A 437 17.30 14.62 -22.61
CA ILE A 437 17.49 13.66 -23.71
C ILE A 437 17.23 14.41 -25.01
N ASP A 438 18.25 14.54 -25.85
CA ASP A 438 18.12 15.15 -27.18
C ASP A 438 18.13 14.07 -28.27
N GLY A 439 16.97 13.87 -28.93
CA GLY A 439 16.78 12.93 -30.05
C GLY A 439 15.35 12.37 -30.16
N ALA A 440 14.97 11.86 -31.33
CA ALA A 440 13.64 11.27 -31.58
C ALA A 440 13.71 9.72 -31.60
N LEU A 441 12.81 9.08 -30.84
CA LEU A 441 12.57 7.63 -30.86
C LEU A 441 11.28 7.34 -31.64
N GLU A 442 11.37 6.59 -32.73
CA GLU A 442 10.19 6.03 -33.41
C GLU A 442 10.08 4.53 -33.15
N ARG A 443 8.87 4.06 -32.83
CA ARG A 443 8.52 2.65 -32.58
C ARG A 443 7.85 2.08 -33.83
N GLU A 444 8.35 0.99 -34.37
CA GLU A 444 7.58 0.18 -35.34
C GLU A 444 7.48 -1.29 -34.89
N MET A 445 6.44 -1.96 -35.38
CA MET A 445 5.88 -3.20 -34.83
C MET A 445 6.80 -4.42 -35.00
N GLY A 446 7.55 -4.73 -33.95
CA GLY A 446 8.28 -5.98 -33.70
C GLY A 446 8.72 -6.03 -32.23
N GLU A 447 8.83 -7.22 -31.64
CA GLU A 447 9.23 -7.37 -30.23
C GLU A 447 10.66 -6.82 -30.01
N ASN A 448 10.74 -5.73 -29.25
CA ASN A 448 11.94 -5.22 -28.58
C ASN A 448 13.14 -4.75 -29.44
N GLU A 449 12.93 -4.25 -30.66
CA GLU A 449 13.97 -3.52 -31.40
C GLU A 449 13.64 -2.02 -31.56
N PHE A 450 14.62 -1.16 -31.28
CA PHE A 450 14.57 0.29 -31.52
C PHE A 450 15.56 0.66 -32.63
N LYS A 451 15.15 1.50 -33.58
CA LYS A 451 16.04 1.99 -34.64
C LYS A 451 16.19 3.52 -34.56
N LEU A 452 17.42 4.01 -34.55
CA LEU A 452 17.74 5.43 -34.65
C LEU A 452 17.69 5.86 -36.13
N LYS A 453 17.07 7.00 -36.43
CA LYS A 453 16.96 7.50 -37.80
C LYS A 453 18.20 8.32 -38.18
N ASP A 454 18.88 7.85 -39.21
CA ASP A 454 20.07 8.44 -39.82
C ASP A 454 19.66 9.59 -40.75
N THR A 455 20.17 10.80 -40.49
CA THR A 455 20.27 11.86 -41.50
C THR A 455 21.72 12.33 -41.51
N GLU A 456 22.51 11.70 -42.38
CA GLU A 456 23.82 12.15 -42.86
C GLU A 456 24.85 12.54 -41.78
N SER A 457 25.25 11.60 -40.91
CA SER A 457 26.63 11.50 -40.39
C SER A 457 26.80 10.19 -39.60
N SER A 458 27.96 9.55 -39.73
CA SER A 458 28.25 8.18 -39.31
C SER A 458 28.36 7.93 -37.79
N GLU A 459 27.66 8.69 -36.95
CA GLU A 459 27.65 8.49 -35.49
C GLU A 459 26.26 8.79 -34.90
N SER A 460 25.40 7.78 -34.82
CA SER A 460 24.05 7.90 -34.28
C SER A 460 24.04 7.58 -32.78
N PHE A 461 24.14 8.60 -31.92
CA PHE A 461 23.99 8.43 -30.47
C PHE A 461 22.92 9.37 -29.91
N ILE A 462 22.14 8.89 -28.94
CA ILE A 462 21.31 9.75 -28.09
C ILE A 462 22.26 10.49 -27.15
N LYS A 463 22.28 11.83 -27.20
CA LYS A 463 23.00 12.63 -26.20
C LYS A 463 22.12 12.76 -24.97
N ILE A 464 22.61 12.22 -23.86
CA ILE A 464 21.95 12.32 -22.55
C ILE A 464 22.82 13.19 -21.66
N LYS A 465 22.28 14.32 -21.20
CA LYS A 465 22.94 15.20 -20.25
C LYS A 465 22.24 15.07 -18.89
N MET A 466 22.98 14.62 -17.88
CA MET A 466 22.50 14.58 -16.49
C MET A 466 22.92 15.85 -15.76
N LEU A 467 21.96 16.48 -15.08
CA LEU A 467 22.19 17.62 -14.21
C LEU A 467 21.75 17.25 -12.79
N GLY A 468 22.67 17.31 -11.83
CA GLY A 468 22.40 17.00 -10.43
C GLY A 468 22.63 18.20 -9.51
N VAL A 469 21.87 18.29 -8.42
CA VAL A 469 22.13 19.19 -7.30
C VAL A 469 22.57 18.33 -6.12
N LEU A 470 23.81 18.54 -5.68
CA LEU A 470 24.39 17.86 -4.52
C LEU A 470 24.14 18.69 -3.26
N SER A 471 23.79 18.05 -2.16
CA SER A 471 23.97 18.63 -0.82
C SER A 471 25.05 17.86 -0.07
N SER A 472 25.96 18.60 0.57
CA SER A 472 26.90 18.04 1.53
C SER A 472 26.24 17.96 2.90
N THR A 473 26.43 16.83 3.59
CA THR A 473 26.16 16.74 5.02
C THR A 473 27.38 17.29 5.76
N SER A 474 27.41 18.59 6.02
CA SER A 474 28.19 19.11 7.14
C SER A 474 27.28 19.24 8.36
N THR A 475 27.70 18.63 9.46
CA THR A 475 27.14 18.76 10.81
C THR A 475 26.84 20.22 11.21
N PRO A 476 25.91 20.45 12.15
CA PRO A 476 25.34 21.77 12.41
C PRO A 476 26.32 22.63 13.23
N GLU A 477 27.22 23.34 12.57
CA GLU A 477 27.95 24.50 13.10
C GLU A 477 28.86 25.08 12.01
N ALA A 478 28.31 25.97 11.16
CA ALA A 478 29.02 27.06 10.48
C ALA A 478 28.08 27.72 9.46
N GLU A 479 27.80 29.00 9.65
CA GLU A 479 27.18 29.86 8.65
C GLU A 479 28.12 29.99 7.44
N SER A 480 27.83 29.28 6.34
CA SER A 480 28.12 29.79 4.99
C SER A 480 27.28 29.03 3.95
N LYS A 481 26.33 29.74 3.34
CA LYS A 481 25.71 29.30 2.08
C LYS A 481 26.71 29.60 0.97
N GLN A 482 27.53 28.64 0.57
CA GLN A 482 28.22 28.71 -0.71
C GLN A 482 27.49 27.82 -1.73
N CYS A 483 26.71 28.50 -2.58
CA CYS A 483 26.27 27.95 -3.85
C CYS A 483 27.44 28.13 -4.81
N VAL A 484 28.09 27.05 -5.23
CA VAL A 484 29.19 27.14 -6.21
C VAL A 484 28.56 27.29 -7.59
N THR A 485 28.73 28.46 -8.19
CA THR A 485 28.37 28.74 -9.58
C THR A 485 29.67 28.67 -10.37
N LEU A 486 29.71 27.85 -11.41
CA LEU A 486 30.85 27.80 -12.35
C LEU A 486 30.60 28.89 -13.41
N ASP A 487 31.42 29.94 -13.39
CA ASP A 487 31.45 30.96 -14.44
C ASP A 487 32.40 30.52 -15.56
N GLU A 488 31.92 30.59 -16.81
CA GLU A 488 32.75 30.49 -18.02
C GLU A 488 33.39 31.86 -18.28
N GLU A 489 34.67 32.04 -17.94
CA GLU A 489 35.58 32.97 -18.60
C GLU A 489 37.00 32.77 -18.07
N ALA A 490 37.85 32.11 -18.85
CA ALA A 490 39.30 32.14 -18.69
C ALA A 490 39.93 32.15 -20.09
N GLU A 491 40.22 33.35 -20.60
CA GLU A 491 41.23 33.55 -21.63
C GLU A 491 42.62 33.45 -20.96
N ASP A 492 43.48 32.64 -21.58
CA ASP A 492 44.93 32.59 -21.53
C ASP A 492 45.67 33.07 -20.26
N GLY A 493 46.23 32.08 -19.55
CA GLY A 493 47.57 32.16 -18.97
C GLY A 493 47.65 32.53 -17.49
N GLU A 494 47.67 31.52 -16.62
CA GLU A 494 48.73 31.27 -15.62
C GLU A 494 48.37 30.04 -14.76
N ASN A 495 49.38 29.19 -14.51
CA ASN A 495 49.27 27.93 -13.78
C ASN A 495 48.91 28.14 -12.30
N VAL A 496 47.85 27.48 -11.83
CA VAL A 496 47.73 27.07 -10.42
C VAL A 496 47.46 25.57 -10.37
N ASP A 497 48.44 24.85 -9.84
CA ASP A 497 48.46 23.40 -9.64
C ASP A 497 47.56 23.02 -8.45
N LEU A 498 46.45 22.33 -8.74
CA LEU A 498 45.67 21.57 -7.76
C LEU A 498 45.37 20.19 -8.38
N GLY A 499 45.99 19.17 -7.79
CA GLY A 499 46.08 17.81 -8.32
C GLY A 499 44.75 17.09 -8.58
N GLU A 500 44.76 16.31 -9.65
CA GLU A 500 43.90 15.19 -10.03
C GLU A 500 42.47 15.15 -9.48
N VAL A 501 41.54 15.77 -10.22
CA VAL A 501 40.20 15.20 -10.41
C VAL A 501 40.01 14.96 -11.91
N GLN A 502 39.89 13.70 -12.29
CA GLN A 502 39.69 13.28 -13.67
C GLN A 502 38.38 13.86 -14.22
N ASN A 503 38.53 14.66 -15.27
CA ASN A 503 37.47 15.05 -16.18
C ASN A 503 36.77 13.80 -16.75
N ILE A 504 35.43 13.81 -16.79
CA ILE A 504 34.68 12.96 -17.73
C ILE A 504 33.84 13.87 -18.62
N LEU A 505 34.26 13.89 -19.90
CA LEU A 505 33.62 14.38 -21.14
C LEU A 505 33.85 15.85 -21.54
N SER A 506 34.88 16.03 -22.38
CA SER A 506 35.01 17.11 -23.38
C SER A 506 34.43 16.67 -24.73
N ILE A 507 33.99 17.62 -25.57
CA ILE A 507 33.83 17.41 -27.03
C ILE A 507 34.37 18.65 -27.75
N ASP A 508 35.35 18.42 -28.63
CA ASP A 508 35.99 19.40 -29.52
C ASP A 508 35.10 19.82 -30.70
N THR A 509 35.37 21.01 -31.25
CA THR A 509 34.76 21.53 -32.49
C THR A 509 35.77 21.55 -33.63
N GLN A 510 35.31 21.35 -34.88
CA GLN A 510 36.10 21.64 -36.08
C GLN A 510 35.47 22.77 -36.90
N ALA A 511 36.35 23.58 -37.50
CA ALA A 511 36.02 24.76 -38.29
C ALA A 511 35.72 24.42 -39.76
N GLY A 512 34.72 25.11 -40.33
CA GLY A 512 34.56 25.25 -41.79
C GLY A 512 33.40 24.47 -42.43
N THR A 513 32.16 24.93 -42.23
CA THR A 513 31.06 24.65 -43.18
C THR A 513 30.25 25.91 -43.46
N LEU A 514 30.13 26.23 -44.74
CA LEU A 514 29.49 27.43 -45.28
C LEU A 514 27.96 27.41 -45.15
N ARG A 515 27.42 28.62 -44.93
CA ARG A 515 26.00 28.98 -44.80
C ARG A 515 25.25 28.92 -46.12
N THR A 516 24.07 28.28 -46.12
CA THR A 516 22.79 28.67 -46.78
C THR A 516 21.88 27.43 -46.71
N SER A 517 20.86 27.33 -45.85
CA SER A 517 19.55 27.97 -46.00
C SER A 517 18.62 27.53 -44.86
N VAL A 518 18.72 28.12 -43.66
CA VAL A 518 17.63 28.08 -42.68
C VAL A 518 17.58 29.44 -41.99
N LYS A 519 16.45 30.12 -42.15
CA LYS A 519 16.17 31.41 -41.55
C LYS A 519 15.90 31.22 -40.05
N THR A 520 16.62 32.00 -39.24
CA THR A 520 16.50 32.21 -37.79
C THR A 520 16.87 31.05 -36.86
N PHE A 521 18.17 30.89 -36.63
CA PHE A 521 18.69 30.76 -35.28
C PHE A 521 18.53 32.12 -34.56
N LYS A 522 17.87 32.13 -33.41
CA LYS A 522 18.08 33.16 -32.38
C LYS A 522 18.19 32.46 -31.04
N THR A 523 19.42 32.28 -30.60
CA THR A 523 19.74 32.28 -29.18
C THR A 523 19.32 33.64 -28.62
N ARG A 524 18.49 33.65 -27.59
CA ARG A 524 18.47 34.75 -26.63
C ARG A 524 18.81 34.16 -25.28
N SER A 525 20.06 34.37 -24.90
CA SER A 525 20.40 34.63 -23.51
C SER A 525 19.45 35.68 -22.96
N ILE A 526 18.85 35.40 -21.81
CA ILE A 526 18.43 36.45 -20.90
C ILE A 526 19.43 36.35 -19.75
N GLN A 527 20.45 37.21 -19.83
CA GLN A 527 21.16 37.67 -18.64
C GLN A 527 20.13 38.38 -17.74
N THR A 528 19.96 37.89 -16.52
CA THR A 528 19.59 38.80 -15.42
C THR A 528 20.88 39.41 -14.91
N VAL A 529 21.14 40.64 -15.32
CA VAL A 529 22.11 41.50 -14.64
C VAL A 529 21.58 41.70 -13.22
N ALA A 530 22.38 41.32 -12.23
CA ALA A 530 22.18 41.78 -10.87
C ALA A 530 22.35 43.31 -10.88
N SER A 531 21.25 44.06 -10.81
CA SER A 531 21.34 45.46 -10.43
C SER A 531 21.29 45.54 -8.91
N ASP A 532 22.45 45.80 -8.31
CA ASP A 532 22.52 46.35 -6.98
C ASP A 532 21.61 47.60 -6.87
N LYS A 533 20.87 47.67 -5.77
CA LYS A 533 20.01 48.79 -5.30
C LYS A 533 18.68 49.01 -6.03
N VAL A 534 17.61 48.38 -5.55
CA VAL A 534 16.26 48.98 -5.52
C VAL A 534 15.50 48.50 -4.27
N GLU A 535 14.91 49.46 -3.55
CA GLU A 535 14.12 49.32 -2.32
C GLU A 535 12.85 48.46 -2.44
N PRO A 536 12.28 47.98 -1.32
CA PRO A 536 11.13 47.10 -1.33
C PRO A 536 9.83 47.91 -1.45
N ASP A 537 9.32 48.10 -2.66
CA ASP A 537 7.88 48.27 -2.89
C ASP A 537 7.58 48.36 -4.40
N THR A 538 6.69 47.48 -4.88
CA THR A 538 5.75 47.59 -6.04
C THR A 538 5.68 46.32 -6.91
N TYR A 539 4.78 45.42 -6.55
CA TYR A 539 4.21 44.48 -7.51
C TYR A 539 3.12 45.19 -8.34
N LYS A 540 3.33 45.33 -9.65
CA LYS A 540 2.26 45.64 -10.62
C LYS A 540 2.28 44.64 -11.77
N ASN A 541 1.18 43.89 -11.86
CA ASN A 541 0.79 43.01 -12.96
C ASN A 541 1.03 43.63 -14.34
N ARG A 542 1.65 42.87 -15.26
CA ARG A 542 1.56 43.11 -16.72
C ARG A 542 1.41 41.79 -17.47
N ALA A 543 0.35 41.70 -18.26
CA ALA A 543 0.03 40.60 -19.17
C ALA A 543 0.72 40.77 -20.53
N ILE A 544 1.07 39.65 -21.19
CA ILE A 544 1.58 39.60 -22.56
C ILE A 544 0.69 38.63 -23.38
N PRO A 545 0.26 38.97 -24.61
CA PRO A 545 -0.66 38.14 -25.39
C PRO A 545 0.02 36.91 -26.02
N ALA A 546 -0.68 35.77 -26.03
CA ALA A 546 -0.26 34.54 -26.70
C ALA A 546 -1.13 34.24 -27.93
N ARG A 547 -0.52 33.67 -28.98
CA ARG A 547 -1.14 33.25 -30.24
C ARG A 547 -1.21 31.71 -30.25
N PHE A 548 -2.36 31.13 -30.61
CA PHE A 548 -2.55 29.67 -30.67
C PHE A 548 -2.76 29.23 -32.12
N GLU A 549 -2.12 28.12 -32.52
CA GLU A 549 -2.37 27.40 -33.78
C GLU A 549 -2.73 25.94 -33.46
N GLY A 550 -3.77 25.41 -34.10
CA GLY A 550 -4.19 24.01 -33.99
C GLY A 550 -5.34 23.67 -34.94
N THR A 551 -5.39 22.42 -35.44
CA THR A 551 -6.30 21.98 -36.51
C THR A 551 -7.46 21.14 -35.98
N MET A 552 -8.69 21.38 -36.48
CA MET A 552 -9.92 20.67 -36.09
C MET A 552 -10.34 19.68 -37.20
N MET A 553 -10.50 18.40 -36.85
CA MET A 553 -10.69 17.31 -37.83
C MET A 553 -12.14 16.85 -38.01
N THR A 554 -13.11 17.41 -37.28
CA THR A 554 -14.53 17.02 -37.37
C THR A 554 -15.49 18.20 -37.14
N PRO A 555 -16.66 18.26 -37.83
CA PRO A 555 -17.64 19.34 -37.65
C PRO A 555 -18.31 19.31 -36.28
N VAL A 556 -18.65 20.49 -35.75
CA VAL A 556 -19.32 20.64 -34.45
C VAL A 556 -20.57 21.51 -34.62
N TYR A 557 -21.61 21.24 -33.85
CA TYR A 557 -22.84 22.04 -33.85
C TYR A 557 -22.87 22.98 -32.65
N PHE A 558 -23.18 24.25 -32.90
CA PHE A 558 -23.35 25.28 -31.87
C PHE A 558 -24.59 26.11 -32.19
N ASP A 559 -25.50 26.23 -31.22
CA ASP A 559 -26.76 26.98 -31.33
C ASP A 559 -27.63 26.58 -32.55
N GLY A 560 -27.67 25.28 -32.85
CA GLY A 560 -28.41 24.73 -33.98
C GLY A 560 -27.74 24.89 -35.35
N ILE A 561 -26.53 25.46 -35.43
CA ILE A 561 -25.79 25.68 -36.68
C ILE A 561 -24.59 24.73 -36.76
N MET A 562 -24.43 24.05 -37.90
CA MET A 562 -23.26 23.23 -38.20
C MET A 562 -22.06 24.11 -38.56
N ILE A 563 -20.97 23.96 -37.81
CA ILE A 563 -19.69 24.61 -38.04
C ILE A 563 -18.70 23.55 -38.53
N THR A 564 -18.41 23.57 -39.83
CA THR A 564 -17.39 22.70 -40.45
C THR A 564 -16.00 23.31 -40.30
N PRO A 565 -14.92 22.52 -40.44
CA PRO A 565 -13.55 23.02 -40.37
C PRO A 565 -13.29 24.22 -41.31
N GLU A 566 -13.75 24.18 -42.56
CA GLU A 566 -13.56 25.32 -43.48
C GLU A 566 -14.34 26.57 -43.05
N LYS A 567 -15.51 26.40 -42.42
CA LYS A 567 -16.37 27.51 -41.99
C LYS A 567 -15.81 28.20 -40.74
N LEU A 568 -15.19 27.42 -39.84
CA LEU A 568 -14.48 27.93 -38.67
C LEU A 568 -13.25 28.75 -39.09
N ASP A 569 -12.48 28.28 -40.07
CA ASP A 569 -11.31 29.00 -40.59
C ASP A 569 -11.67 30.33 -41.23
N VAL A 570 -12.76 30.40 -41.99
CA VAL A 570 -13.25 31.67 -42.57
C VAL A 570 -13.67 32.65 -41.47
N MET A 571 -14.38 32.18 -40.44
CA MET A 571 -14.83 33.03 -39.31
C MET A 571 -13.65 33.56 -38.49
N LEU A 572 -12.65 32.73 -38.21
CA LEU A 572 -11.43 33.13 -37.48
C LEU A 572 -10.56 34.07 -38.31
N THR A 573 -10.47 33.85 -39.62
CA THR A 573 -9.73 34.73 -40.54
C THR A 573 -10.37 36.10 -40.65
N GLU A 574 -11.70 36.19 -40.75
CA GLU A 574 -12.42 37.47 -40.77
C GLU A 574 -12.35 38.22 -39.42
N ALA A 575 -12.42 37.51 -38.29
CA ALA A 575 -12.25 38.10 -36.96
C ALA A 575 -10.83 38.68 -36.78
N SER A 576 -9.80 37.97 -37.26
CA SER A 576 -8.40 38.43 -37.18
C SER A 576 -8.13 39.73 -37.95
N LYS A 577 -8.89 40.01 -39.02
CA LYS A 577 -8.76 41.23 -39.82
C LYS A 577 -9.40 42.45 -39.17
N LYS A 578 -10.33 42.27 -38.21
CA LYS A 578 -11.08 43.36 -37.57
C LYS A 578 -10.49 43.80 -36.21
N GLY A 579 -9.54 43.06 -35.65
CA GLY A 579 -8.88 43.43 -34.39
C GLY A 579 -9.78 43.40 -33.15
N ASP A 580 -11.00 42.89 -33.28
CA ASP A 580 -11.93 42.74 -32.16
C ASP A 580 -11.70 41.39 -31.44
N ASN A 581 -11.76 41.42 -30.11
CA ASN A 581 -11.70 40.23 -29.28
C ASN A 581 -12.91 39.33 -29.56
N PHE A 582 -12.67 38.21 -30.22
CA PHE A 582 -13.69 37.20 -30.51
C PHE A 582 -13.59 36.07 -29.49
N SER A 583 -14.66 35.79 -28.74
CA SER A 583 -14.75 34.63 -27.84
C SER A 583 -15.71 33.61 -28.42
N LEU A 584 -15.20 32.40 -28.68
CA LEU A 584 -16.00 31.22 -29.00
C LEU A 584 -15.80 30.19 -27.87
N PRO A 585 -16.85 29.79 -27.13
CA PRO A 585 -16.72 28.78 -26.10
C PRO A 585 -16.72 27.39 -26.74
N ILE A 586 -15.57 26.72 -26.77
CA ILE A 586 -15.44 25.31 -27.17
C ILE A 586 -15.16 24.50 -25.91
N LYS A 587 -15.92 23.42 -25.71
CA LYS A 587 -15.77 22.50 -24.57
C LYS A 587 -15.52 21.10 -25.14
N LEU A 588 -14.38 20.48 -24.84
CA LEU A 588 -14.15 19.06 -25.13
C LEU A 588 -13.41 18.34 -23.98
N GLN A 589 -13.91 17.14 -23.69
CA GLN A 589 -13.57 16.25 -22.57
C GLN A 589 -12.60 15.12 -22.98
N GLY A 590 -11.82 14.63 -22.01
CA GLY A 590 -11.34 13.24 -21.93
C GLY A 590 -9.95 13.11 -21.27
N GLY A 591 -9.72 12.40 -20.16
CA GLY A 591 -10.60 11.50 -19.43
C GLY A 591 -10.15 11.27 -17.97
N MET A 592 -11.05 11.61 -17.05
CA MET A 592 -11.26 10.94 -15.76
C MET A 592 -12.65 11.34 -15.21
N LEU A 593 -13.65 11.30 -16.09
CA LEU A 593 -15.06 11.63 -15.79
C LEU A 593 -16.05 10.54 -16.28
N SER A 594 -15.55 9.41 -16.79
CA SER A 594 -16.40 8.35 -17.36
C SER A 594 -17.06 7.46 -16.29
N THR A 595 -16.51 7.37 -15.08
CA THR A 595 -17.07 6.49 -14.04
C THR A 595 -18.21 7.16 -13.27
N ALA A 596 -18.15 8.48 -13.06
CA ALA A 596 -19.24 9.22 -12.41
C ALA A 596 -20.47 9.41 -13.33
N PHE A 597 -20.27 9.49 -14.65
CA PHE A 597 -21.36 9.62 -15.62
C PHE A 597 -22.08 8.30 -15.92
N LYS A 598 -21.41 7.14 -15.83
CA LYS A 598 -22.06 5.84 -16.02
C LYS A 598 -23.03 5.47 -14.89
N ALA A 599 -22.84 6.02 -13.68
CA ALA A 599 -23.71 5.76 -12.53
C ALA A 599 -25.01 6.57 -12.54
N MET A 600 -25.12 7.61 -13.38
CA MET A 600 -26.32 8.47 -13.46
C MET A 600 -27.10 8.32 -14.78
N SER A 601 -26.66 7.42 -15.69
CA SER A 601 -27.30 7.18 -16.99
C SER A 601 -28.10 5.87 -17.08
N GLN A 602 -28.39 5.21 -15.95
CA GLN A 602 -29.32 4.09 -15.93
C GLN A 602 -30.60 4.49 -15.19
N THR A 603 -31.42 5.28 -15.87
CA THR A 603 -32.86 5.26 -15.67
C THR A 603 -33.51 5.13 -17.04
N ASP A 604 -34.43 4.17 -17.15
CA ASP A 604 -35.21 3.92 -18.35
C ASP A 604 -35.92 5.19 -18.80
N LYS A 605 -35.85 5.44 -20.12
CA LYS A 605 -36.52 6.48 -20.94
C LYS A 605 -35.68 7.73 -21.25
N GLY A 606 -35.18 7.73 -22.50
CA GLY A 606 -35.05 8.85 -23.43
C GLY A 606 -34.74 10.24 -22.88
N ASP A 607 -33.50 10.67 -23.14
CA ASP A 607 -33.02 12.02 -23.48
C ASP A 607 -33.66 13.24 -22.80
N GLU A 608 -32.96 13.78 -21.79
CA GLU A 608 -32.70 15.23 -21.64
C GLU A 608 -31.56 15.49 -20.62
N PRO A 609 -30.56 16.34 -20.93
CA PRO A 609 -29.48 16.68 -20.00
C PRO A 609 -29.96 17.57 -18.84
N VAL A 610 -29.71 17.15 -17.61
CA VAL A 610 -30.10 17.86 -16.39
C VAL A 610 -29.11 18.99 -16.06
N PRO A 611 -29.55 20.26 -15.92
CA PRO A 611 -28.69 21.35 -15.49
C PRO A 611 -28.31 21.26 -14.00
N VAL A 612 -27.06 21.58 -13.67
CA VAL A 612 -26.52 21.59 -12.31
C VAL A 612 -25.85 22.94 -11.99
N LYS A 613 -26.00 23.40 -10.74
CA LYS A 613 -25.32 24.59 -10.19
C LYS A 613 -24.26 24.16 -9.18
N PHE A 614 -23.07 24.74 -9.26
CA PHE A 614 -21.96 24.44 -8.36
C PHE A 614 -21.50 25.70 -7.60
N HIS A 615 -21.06 25.54 -6.36
CA HIS A 615 -20.51 26.60 -5.51
C HIS A 615 -19.33 26.06 -4.69
N GLY A 616 -18.13 26.62 -4.88
CA GLY A 616 -16.90 26.12 -4.29
C GLY A 616 -15.67 26.96 -4.61
N LYS A 617 -14.52 26.59 -4.04
CA LYS A 617 -13.21 27.19 -4.36
C LYS A 617 -12.43 26.25 -5.27
N LEU A 618 -11.82 26.82 -6.31
CA LEU A 618 -10.80 26.15 -7.10
C LEU A 618 -9.46 26.34 -6.39
N GLN A 619 -8.75 25.24 -6.16
CA GLN A 619 -7.39 25.25 -5.62
C GLN A 619 -6.44 24.63 -6.64
N GLY A 620 -5.43 25.41 -7.03
CA GLY A 620 -4.41 25.04 -8.01
C GLY A 620 -3.80 26.29 -8.64
N LEU A 621 -2.56 26.18 -9.14
CA LEU A 621 -1.91 27.23 -9.93
C LEU A 621 -2.43 27.14 -11.37
N LEU A 622 -2.96 28.25 -11.88
CA LEU A 622 -3.38 28.43 -13.28
C LEU A 622 -2.19 28.85 -14.17
N GLU A 623 -1.01 28.29 -13.93
CA GLU A 623 0.13 28.47 -14.83
C GLU A 623 0.51 27.10 -15.41
N PRO A 624 0.69 26.99 -16.74
CA PRO A 624 1.24 25.78 -17.31
C PRO A 624 2.70 25.65 -16.88
N ASN A 625 3.13 24.43 -16.57
CA ASN A 625 4.56 24.15 -16.52
C ASN A 625 5.16 24.29 -17.94
N LYS A 626 6.49 24.44 -18.04
CA LYS A 626 7.21 24.78 -19.28
C LYS A 626 7.02 23.80 -20.44
N ASP A 627 6.38 22.65 -20.21
CA ASP A 627 6.10 21.62 -21.21
C ASP A 627 4.63 21.59 -21.67
N GLY A 628 3.81 22.57 -21.28
CA GLY A 628 2.43 22.71 -21.76
C GLY A 628 1.47 21.62 -21.26
N GLN A 629 1.83 20.87 -20.21
CA GLN A 629 0.90 19.94 -19.57
C GLN A 629 -0.04 20.66 -18.61
N SER A 630 -1.33 20.33 -18.71
CA SER A 630 -2.39 20.82 -17.84
C SER A 630 -2.10 20.47 -16.37
N VAL A 631 -1.91 21.48 -15.53
CA VAL A 631 -1.87 21.29 -14.07
C VAL A 631 -3.30 20.97 -13.59
N PRO A 632 -3.52 19.89 -12.83
CA PRO A 632 -4.85 19.57 -12.33
C PRO A 632 -5.30 20.65 -11.33
N VAL A 633 -6.44 21.28 -11.61
CA VAL A 633 -7.10 22.19 -10.66
C VAL A 633 -8.18 21.39 -9.92
N THR A 634 -8.11 21.37 -8.60
CA THR A 634 -9.07 20.66 -7.76
C THR A 634 -10.21 21.61 -7.39
N PHE A 635 -11.45 21.20 -7.62
CA PHE A 635 -12.64 21.93 -7.15
C PHE A 635 -13.08 21.38 -5.80
N ASP A 636 -13.05 22.21 -4.78
CA ASP A 636 -13.58 21.91 -3.44
C ASP A 636 -14.87 22.71 -3.23
N GLY A 637 -16.01 22.03 -3.34
CA GLY A 637 -17.31 22.67 -3.26
C GLY A 637 -18.51 21.74 -3.42
N ASN A 638 -19.70 22.33 -3.25
CA ASN A 638 -20.97 21.62 -3.34
C ASN A 638 -21.58 21.77 -4.74
N MET A 639 -22.07 20.66 -5.28
CA MET A 639 -22.89 20.64 -6.49
C MET A 639 -24.35 20.34 -6.12
N ARG A 640 -25.30 21.06 -6.73
CA ARG A 640 -26.73 20.79 -6.59
C ARG A 640 -27.40 20.79 -7.97
N LYS A 641 -28.37 19.90 -8.14
CA LYS A 641 -29.28 19.90 -9.28
C LYS A 641 -30.08 21.20 -9.29
N LEU A 642 -30.22 21.84 -10.45
CA LEU A 642 -31.20 22.91 -10.65
C LEU A 642 -32.55 22.23 -10.88
N GLU A 643 -33.53 22.54 -10.04
CA GLU A 643 -34.94 22.18 -10.28
C GLU A 643 -35.51 23.00 -11.44
#